data_AF-A0A8D1MIM6-F1
#
_entry.id   AF-A0A8D1MIM6-F1
#
_cell.length_a   1.000
_cell.length_b   1.000
_cell.length_c   1.000
_cell.angle_alpha   90.00
_cell.angle_beta   90.00
_cell.angle_gamma   90.00
#
_symmetry.space_group_name_H-M   'P 1'
#
loop_
_entity.id
_entity.type
_entity.pdbx_description
1 polymer ?
#
loop_
_entity_poly.entity_id
_entity_poly.type
_entity_poly.pdbx_seq_one_letter_code
_entity_poly.pdbx_strand_id
1 'polypeptide(L)'
;MGSSELVIWCLACCLAAARAAKLGSVYTEGGFVEGVNKKLSLLGDSVDIFKGIPFAAAPKALENPQRHPGWQGTLKAKDFKKRCLQATITQDSTYGDEDCLYLNIWVPQGRKEVSRDLPVMIWIYGGAFLMGSGQGANFLSNYLYDGEELATRGNVIVVTFNYRVGPLGFLSTGDANLPGNYGLRDQHMAIAWVKRNIAAFGGDPDNITIFGESAGGASVSLQTLSPYNKGLIKRAISQSGVALSPWAIQKNPLSWAKTIAEKVGCPMDDTARMARCLKITDPRALTLAYKLPLTKQEFPVVHYLGFIPVVDGDFIPDDPVNLYANAADIDYLAGTNDMDGHLFATVDLPAVDKDKKTITEEDFYKLVSGFTIVKGPRGANITFDVYTASWAQDSSQETKKKTVVDLETDILFLMPTETAVAQHRANAKSAQTYTYVFAHPSRMPVYPSWVGADHADDLQYVFGKPFATPLGYRSQDRTVSKAMIAYWTNFARSGDPNMGGSSVPTHWEPYTLESSKYLEITNKMDSSSMKQDLRTSYLQYWATTYQALPTVADEGTIPVPPTGDSEAAPSPPTGDSEATPAPPTGDPEATPAPPTGDSEATPAPPMGDLEAAPSPPTGDSEATPAPPTGDPEATPAPPTGDSEATPAPPPSDAEVAQMPIVIGF
;
A
#
# COMPACT_ATOMS: atom_id res chain seq x y z
N MET A 1 44.45 -13.91 -51.93
CA MET A 1 43.03 -13.65 -51.57
C MET A 1 42.39 -15.01 -51.31
N GLY A 2 41.57 -15.17 -50.26
CA GLY A 2 40.89 -16.46 -49.99
C GLY A 2 41.01 -17.09 -48.59
N SER A 3 41.39 -16.34 -47.54
CA SER A 3 41.40 -16.87 -46.15
C SER A 3 40.89 -15.89 -45.08
N SER A 4 41.09 -14.58 -45.27
CA SER A 4 40.65 -13.54 -44.32
C SER A 4 39.16 -13.23 -44.36
N GLU A 5 38.51 -13.31 -45.53
CA GLU A 5 37.10 -12.92 -45.69
C GLU A 5 36.13 -13.92 -45.03
N LEU A 6 36.47 -15.22 -45.00
CA LEU A 6 35.62 -16.24 -44.39
C LEU A 6 35.45 -16.03 -42.87
N VAL A 7 36.51 -15.57 -42.19
CA VAL A 7 36.48 -15.33 -40.74
C VAL A 7 35.56 -14.16 -40.39
N ILE A 8 35.56 -13.11 -41.22
CA ILE A 8 34.68 -11.95 -41.06
C ILE A 8 33.21 -12.35 -41.26
N TRP A 9 32.91 -13.19 -42.26
CA TRP A 9 31.55 -13.71 -42.46
C TRP A 9 31.09 -14.64 -41.33
N CYS A 10 31.96 -15.50 -40.78
CA CYS A 10 31.62 -16.33 -39.62
C CYS A 10 31.34 -15.48 -38.35
N LEU A 11 32.08 -14.40 -38.12
CA LEU A 11 31.81 -13.47 -37.01
C LEU A 11 30.55 -12.65 -37.23
N ALA A 12 30.28 -12.20 -38.46
CA ALA A 12 29.04 -11.48 -38.81
C ALA A 12 27.78 -12.36 -38.62
N CYS A 13 27.84 -13.64 -39.04
CA CYS A 13 26.71 -14.57 -38.90
C CYS A 13 26.41 -14.97 -37.45
N CYS A 14 27.38 -14.86 -36.53
CA CYS A 14 27.17 -15.11 -35.10
C CYS A 14 26.56 -13.92 -34.35
N LEU A 15 26.52 -12.72 -34.96
CA LEU A 15 25.82 -11.55 -34.43
C LEU A 15 24.32 -11.54 -34.81
N ALA A 16 23.68 -12.71 -34.70
CA ALA A 16 22.23 -12.83 -34.61
C ALA A 16 21.76 -12.17 -33.31
N ALA A 17 21.59 -10.84 -33.34
CA ALA A 17 21.22 -10.02 -32.20
C ALA A 17 19.95 -10.59 -31.55
N ALA A 18 20.09 -11.15 -30.34
CA ALA A 18 19.02 -11.83 -29.63
C ALA A 18 17.89 -10.83 -29.35
N ARG A 19 16.85 -10.88 -30.19
CA ARG A 19 15.59 -10.18 -29.96
C ARG A 19 14.92 -10.87 -28.78
N ALA A 20 15.10 -10.30 -27.59
CA ALA A 20 14.30 -10.63 -26.42
C ALA A 20 12.82 -10.63 -26.82
N ALA A 21 12.08 -11.65 -26.39
CA ALA A 21 10.64 -11.69 -26.61
C ALA A 21 9.98 -10.55 -25.83
N LYS A 22 8.97 -9.93 -26.44
CA LYS A 22 8.21 -8.82 -25.85
C LYS A 22 6.82 -8.72 -26.45
N LEU A 23 5.85 -8.27 -25.66
CA LEU A 23 4.45 -8.16 -26.05
C LEU A 23 4.20 -7.07 -27.11
N GLY A 24 4.89 -5.93 -27.00
CA GLY A 24 4.67 -4.79 -27.89
C GLY A 24 3.38 -4.02 -27.57
N SER A 25 2.35 -4.19 -28.41
CA SER A 25 1.01 -3.62 -28.17
C SER A 25 0.05 -4.73 -27.75
N VAL A 26 -0.44 -4.67 -26.51
CA VAL A 26 -1.39 -5.65 -25.95
C VAL A 26 -2.82 -5.17 -26.18
N TYR A 27 -3.73 -6.06 -26.56
CA TYR A 27 -5.15 -5.76 -26.68
C TYR A 27 -5.88 -5.99 -25.34
N THR A 28 -6.72 -5.04 -24.94
CA THR A 28 -7.54 -5.08 -23.72
C THR A 28 -8.99 -4.74 -24.05
N GLU A 29 -9.93 -4.97 -23.13
CA GLU A 29 -11.35 -4.65 -23.31
C GLU A 29 -11.61 -3.16 -23.61
N GLY A 30 -10.66 -2.27 -23.29
CA GLY A 30 -10.73 -0.83 -23.60
C GLY A 30 -10.03 -0.42 -24.90
N GLY A 31 -9.25 -1.29 -25.54
CA GLY A 31 -8.40 -0.98 -26.69
C GLY A 31 -6.96 -1.46 -26.52
N PHE A 32 -6.06 -1.03 -27.42
CA PHE A 32 -4.64 -1.40 -27.35
C PHE A 32 -3.85 -0.57 -26.32
N VAL A 33 -2.88 -1.18 -25.64
CA VAL A 33 -1.90 -0.52 -24.76
C VAL A 33 -0.48 -0.84 -25.19
N GLU A 34 0.44 0.13 -25.06
CA GLU A 34 1.88 -0.02 -25.32
C GLU A 34 2.69 0.52 -24.13
N GLY A 35 3.45 -0.37 -23.49
CA GLY A 35 4.37 -0.06 -22.39
C GLY A 35 5.83 0.14 -22.84
N VAL A 36 6.76 -0.28 -21.99
CA VAL A 36 8.21 -0.24 -22.21
C VAL A 36 8.82 -1.62 -21.97
N ASN A 37 9.69 -2.09 -22.87
CA ASN A 37 10.49 -3.30 -22.65
C ASN A 37 11.87 -2.92 -22.10
N LYS A 38 12.22 -3.42 -20.90
CA LYS A 38 13.52 -3.22 -20.25
C LYS A 38 14.33 -4.50 -20.34
N LYS A 39 15.51 -4.46 -20.98
CA LYS A 39 16.46 -5.59 -21.00
C LYS A 39 17.09 -5.77 -19.62
N LEU A 40 17.21 -7.01 -19.18
CA LEU A 40 17.76 -7.38 -17.88
C LEU A 40 19.09 -8.14 -17.99
N SER A 41 19.25 -8.98 -19.02
CA SER A 41 20.46 -9.77 -19.23
C SER A 41 21.04 -9.64 -20.64
N LEU A 42 22.34 -9.87 -20.78
CA LEU A 42 23.00 -10.05 -22.08
C LEU A 42 22.58 -11.36 -22.77
N LEU A 43 21.94 -12.28 -22.03
CA LEU A 43 21.46 -13.57 -22.56
C LEU A 43 20.09 -13.45 -23.25
N GLY A 44 19.40 -12.31 -23.11
CA GLY A 44 18.16 -11.99 -23.82
C GLY A 44 16.91 -11.90 -22.95
N ASP A 45 17.06 -11.92 -21.62
CA ASP A 45 15.94 -11.79 -20.69
C ASP A 45 15.54 -10.32 -20.52
N SER A 46 14.24 -10.06 -20.38
CA SER A 46 13.70 -8.70 -20.27
C SER A 46 12.43 -8.66 -19.40
N VAL A 47 11.89 -7.48 -19.17
CA VAL A 47 10.57 -7.27 -18.54
C VAL A 47 9.79 -6.26 -19.38
N ASP A 48 8.53 -6.58 -19.69
CA ASP A 48 7.59 -5.60 -20.23
C ASP A 48 6.87 -4.91 -19.07
N ILE A 49 6.91 -3.58 -19.08
CA ILE A 49 6.41 -2.73 -18.01
C ILE A 49 5.34 -1.80 -18.60
N PHE A 50 4.13 -1.89 -18.07
CA PHE A 50 3.01 -1.02 -18.42
C PHE A 50 2.62 -0.21 -17.17
N LYS A 51 2.47 1.11 -17.30
CA LYS A 51 2.08 2.00 -16.20
C LYS A 51 0.94 2.92 -16.65
N GLY A 52 -0.09 3.06 -15.82
CA GLY A 52 -1.21 3.96 -16.12
C GLY A 52 -2.27 3.43 -17.10
N ILE A 53 -2.63 2.14 -17.06
CA ILE A 53 -3.78 1.58 -17.80
C ILE A 53 -5.07 1.82 -16.97
N PRO A 54 -6.13 2.47 -17.49
CA PRO A 54 -7.36 2.66 -16.73
C PRO A 54 -8.16 1.36 -16.64
N PHE A 55 -8.54 0.95 -15.43
CA PHE A 55 -9.40 -0.22 -15.20
C PHE A 55 -10.88 0.16 -14.99
N ALA A 56 -11.13 1.43 -14.64
CA ALA A 56 -12.44 2.04 -14.48
C ALA A 56 -12.46 3.40 -15.20
N ALA A 57 -13.65 3.96 -15.40
CA ALA A 57 -13.80 5.38 -15.72
C ALA A 57 -13.44 6.24 -14.48
N ALA A 58 -13.11 7.51 -14.70
CA ALA A 58 -12.93 8.47 -13.60
C ALA A 58 -14.18 8.44 -12.69
N PRO A 59 -14.03 8.11 -11.39
CA PRO A 59 -15.15 7.94 -10.48
C PRO A 59 -15.83 9.27 -10.20
N LYS A 60 -17.14 9.23 -9.98
CA LYS A 60 -17.86 10.35 -9.35
C LYS A 60 -17.66 10.28 -7.84
N ALA A 61 -17.56 11.44 -7.19
CA ALA A 61 -17.43 11.53 -5.74
C ALA A 61 -18.52 10.70 -5.04
N LEU A 62 -18.11 9.78 -4.16
CA LEU A 62 -18.97 8.92 -3.35
C LEU A 62 -19.98 8.06 -4.17
N GLU A 63 -19.61 7.67 -5.38
CA GLU A 63 -20.35 6.68 -6.20
C GLU A 63 -19.50 5.44 -6.51
N ASN A 64 -20.17 4.33 -6.83
CA ASN A 64 -19.51 3.08 -7.23
C ASN A 64 -18.79 3.22 -8.59
N PRO A 65 -17.60 2.62 -8.77
CA PRO A 65 -16.82 2.74 -9.99
C PRO A 65 -17.55 2.12 -11.19
N GLN A 66 -17.34 2.71 -12.36
CA GLN A 66 -17.91 2.26 -13.64
C GLN A 66 -16.80 1.78 -14.57
N ARG A 67 -17.09 0.90 -15.53
CA ARG A 67 -16.09 0.47 -16.52
C ARG A 67 -15.61 1.66 -17.37
N HIS A 68 -14.34 1.67 -17.75
CA HIS A 68 -13.82 2.68 -18.67
C HIS A 68 -14.50 2.55 -20.06
N PRO A 69 -14.89 3.65 -20.73
CA PRO A 69 -15.58 3.61 -22.04
C PRO A 69 -14.68 3.20 -23.23
N GLY A 70 -13.52 2.60 -22.96
CA GLY A 70 -12.45 2.36 -23.95
C GLY A 70 -11.79 3.64 -24.49
N TRP A 71 -10.94 3.48 -25.50
CA TRP A 71 -10.23 4.55 -26.22
C TRP A 71 -9.98 4.17 -27.68
N GLN A 72 -9.59 5.14 -28.51
CA GLN A 72 -9.21 4.90 -29.90
C GLN A 72 -7.68 4.74 -30.03
N GLY A 73 -7.23 3.88 -30.94
CA GLY A 73 -5.81 3.62 -31.18
C GLY A 73 -5.12 2.89 -30.01
N THR A 74 -3.86 3.26 -29.76
CA THR A 74 -2.99 2.61 -28.75
C THR A 74 -2.62 3.57 -27.63
N LEU A 75 -3.13 3.32 -26.42
CA LEU A 75 -2.78 4.04 -25.20
C LEU A 75 -1.29 3.81 -24.87
N LYS A 76 -0.55 4.89 -24.58
CA LYS A 76 0.86 4.80 -24.18
C LYS A 76 0.96 4.67 -22.66
N ALA A 77 1.01 3.44 -22.19
CA ALA A 77 1.03 3.07 -20.77
C ALA A 77 2.47 3.03 -20.24
N LYS A 78 3.15 4.19 -20.18
CA LYS A 78 4.60 4.28 -19.90
C LYS A 78 4.94 4.92 -18.56
N ASP A 79 4.03 5.73 -18.02
CA ASP A 79 4.23 6.55 -16.84
C ASP A 79 3.17 6.24 -15.77
N PHE A 80 3.53 6.36 -14.49
CA PHE A 80 2.54 6.25 -13.42
C PHE A 80 1.53 7.39 -13.51
N LYS A 81 0.24 7.06 -13.37
CA LYS A 81 -0.85 8.04 -13.29
C LYS A 81 -0.98 8.56 -11.86
N LYS A 82 -1.64 9.72 -11.70
CA LYS A 82 -1.90 10.31 -10.39
C LYS A 82 -2.65 9.30 -9.50
N ARG A 83 -2.29 9.29 -8.21
CA ARG A 83 -3.04 8.58 -7.17
C ARG A 83 -4.36 9.27 -6.87
N CYS A 84 -5.27 8.59 -6.18
CA CYS A 84 -6.54 9.17 -5.78
C CYS A 84 -6.32 10.34 -4.82
N LEU A 85 -7.23 11.32 -4.86
CA LEU A 85 -7.12 12.53 -4.05
C LEU A 85 -7.09 12.18 -2.56
N GLN A 86 -6.04 12.66 -1.89
CA GLN A 86 -5.76 12.41 -0.47
C GLN A 86 -5.08 13.61 0.19
N ALA A 87 -5.08 13.66 1.52
CA ALA A 87 -4.32 14.64 2.28
C ALA A 87 -2.80 14.39 2.18
N THR A 88 -2.00 15.45 2.32
CA THR A 88 -0.57 15.40 2.61
C THR A 88 -0.31 14.83 4.02
N ILE A 89 0.93 14.38 4.29
CA ILE A 89 1.34 13.89 5.62
C ILE A 89 1.16 14.97 6.71
N THR A 90 1.33 16.24 6.35
CA THR A 90 1.10 17.40 7.22
C THR A 90 -0.38 17.77 7.38
N GLN A 91 -1.29 17.16 6.61
CA GLN A 91 -2.74 17.38 6.68
C GLN A 91 -3.16 18.85 6.52
N ASP A 92 -2.39 19.60 5.74
CA ASP A 92 -2.59 21.02 5.38
C ASP A 92 -3.18 21.22 3.99
N SER A 93 -3.02 20.23 3.11
CA SER A 93 -3.29 20.34 1.68
C SER A 93 -3.54 18.95 1.06
N THR A 94 -3.98 18.92 -0.19
CA THR A 94 -4.33 17.68 -0.91
C THR A 94 -3.45 17.45 -2.13
N TYR A 95 -3.16 16.19 -2.42
CA TYR A 95 -2.50 15.78 -3.66
C TYR A 95 -3.13 14.50 -4.23
N GLY A 96 -2.85 14.21 -5.51
CA GLY A 96 -3.61 13.22 -6.29
C GLY A 96 -4.65 13.88 -7.19
N ASP A 97 -5.65 13.10 -7.61
CA ASP A 97 -6.74 13.50 -8.50
C ASP A 97 -8.00 12.65 -8.27
N GLU A 98 -9.13 13.05 -8.86
CA GLU A 98 -10.29 12.15 -8.96
C GLU A 98 -10.10 11.13 -10.09
N ASP A 99 -9.51 11.53 -11.23
CA ASP A 99 -9.10 10.59 -12.29
C ASP A 99 -7.85 9.81 -11.86
N CYS A 100 -8.08 8.74 -11.09
CA CYS A 100 -7.02 7.98 -10.44
C CYS A 100 -7.07 6.46 -10.65
N LEU A 101 -8.17 5.89 -11.18
CA LEU A 101 -8.43 4.45 -11.22
C LEU A 101 -7.67 3.72 -12.35
N TYR A 102 -6.35 3.72 -12.18
CA TYR A 102 -5.36 3.16 -13.09
C TYR A 102 -4.56 2.03 -12.41
N LEU A 103 -4.05 1.11 -13.25
CA LEU A 103 -3.17 0.02 -12.86
C LEU A 103 -1.91 -0.07 -13.71
N ASN A 104 -0.96 -0.85 -13.22
CA ASN A 104 0.40 -1.01 -13.71
C ASN A 104 0.74 -2.51 -13.70
N ILE A 105 1.49 -3.00 -14.69
CA ILE A 105 1.76 -4.42 -14.91
C ILE A 105 3.24 -4.61 -15.25
N TRP A 106 3.89 -5.57 -14.59
CA TRP A 106 5.24 -6.05 -14.90
C TRP A 106 5.16 -7.50 -15.34
N VAL A 107 5.58 -7.78 -16.58
CA VAL A 107 5.60 -9.13 -17.18
C VAL A 107 7.04 -9.56 -17.42
N PRO A 108 7.58 -10.57 -16.72
CA PRO A 108 8.92 -11.09 -16.99
C PRO A 108 8.92 -11.83 -18.32
N GLN A 109 9.93 -11.61 -19.16
CA GLN A 109 10.04 -12.18 -20.50
C GLN A 109 11.33 -12.98 -20.68
N GLY A 110 11.18 -14.23 -21.10
CA GLY A 110 12.31 -15.09 -21.47
C GLY A 110 12.90 -14.77 -22.83
N ARG A 111 14.10 -15.30 -23.08
CA ARG A 111 14.85 -15.12 -24.34
C ARG A 111 14.11 -15.53 -25.64
N LYS A 112 13.25 -16.57 -25.59
CA LYS A 112 12.79 -17.30 -26.81
C LYS A 112 11.40 -16.92 -27.30
N GLU A 113 10.41 -16.97 -26.41
CA GLU A 113 8.99 -16.70 -26.67
C GLU A 113 8.46 -15.79 -25.56
N VAL A 114 7.36 -15.09 -25.82
CA VAL A 114 6.71 -14.29 -24.77
C VAL A 114 6.17 -15.23 -23.71
N SER A 115 6.25 -14.79 -22.45
CA SER A 115 5.70 -15.53 -21.33
C SER A 115 4.19 -15.70 -21.48
N ARG A 116 3.71 -16.83 -20.96
CA ARG A 116 2.31 -17.28 -21.01
C ARG A 116 2.01 -18.10 -19.77
N ASP A 117 0.72 -18.18 -19.43
CA ASP A 117 0.21 -19.00 -18.33
C ASP A 117 0.91 -18.70 -16.99
N LEU A 118 1.40 -17.45 -16.80
CA LEU A 118 2.10 -17.03 -15.60
C LEU A 118 1.14 -16.77 -14.42
N PRO A 119 1.50 -17.12 -13.18
CA PRO A 119 0.76 -16.70 -12.00
C PRO A 119 0.73 -15.17 -11.90
N VAL A 120 -0.37 -14.63 -11.37
CA VAL A 120 -0.62 -13.18 -11.35
C VAL A 120 -0.76 -12.72 -9.90
N MET A 121 0.16 -11.86 -9.45
CA MET A 121 0.16 -11.26 -8.12
C MET A 121 -0.36 -9.82 -8.18
N ILE A 122 -1.52 -9.55 -7.58
CA ILE A 122 -2.12 -8.20 -7.54
C ILE A 122 -1.88 -7.58 -6.16
N TRP A 123 -1.13 -6.49 -6.12
CA TRP A 123 -0.82 -5.73 -4.91
C TRP A 123 -1.95 -4.76 -4.53
N ILE A 124 -2.39 -4.82 -3.27
CA ILE A 124 -3.25 -3.81 -2.63
C ILE A 124 -2.41 -3.12 -1.55
N TYR A 125 -2.19 -1.80 -1.67
CA TYR A 125 -1.35 -1.06 -0.73
C TYR A 125 -2.05 -0.73 0.59
N GLY A 126 -1.25 -0.69 1.67
CA GLY A 126 -1.58 -0.09 2.96
C GLY A 126 -1.50 1.44 2.98
N GLY A 127 -1.89 2.02 4.12
CA GLY A 127 -1.96 3.47 4.35
C GLY A 127 -3.20 3.89 5.15
N ALA A 128 -3.51 3.15 6.22
CA ALA A 128 -4.66 3.35 7.13
C ALA A 128 -6.06 3.52 6.47
N PHE A 129 -6.23 3.10 5.21
CA PHE A 129 -7.35 3.46 4.30
C PHE A 129 -7.47 4.96 3.98
N LEU A 130 -6.57 5.81 4.49
CA LEU A 130 -6.56 7.27 4.38
C LEU A 130 -5.65 7.78 3.25
N MET A 131 -4.60 7.04 2.92
CA MET A 131 -3.59 7.41 1.93
C MET A 131 -3.01 6.20 1.17
N GLY A 132 -2.22 6.48 0.13
CA GLY A 132 -1.42 5.48 -0.58
C GLY A 132 -1.51 5.57 -2.10
N SER A 133 -0.85 4.63 -2.80
CA SER A 133 -0.89 4.52 -4.27
C SER A 133 -0.22 3.24 -4.75
N GLY A 134 -0.57 2.76 -5.95
CA GLY A 134 0.04 1.57 -6.57
C GLY A 134 1.54 1.70 -6.90
N GLN A 135 2.12 2.90 -6.82
CA GLN A 135 3.56 3.15 -6.95
C GLN A 135 4.28 3.19 -5.59
N GLY A 136 3.55 3.45 -4.49
CA GLY A 136 4.11 3.68 -3.16
C GLY A 136 4.88 5.01 -3.01
N ALA A 137 5.74 5.06 -2.00
CA ALA A 137 6.74 6.12 -1.83
C ALA A 137 7.84 6.03 -2.90
N ASN A 138 8.60 7.10 -3.12
CA ASN A 138 9.68 7.16 -4.11
C ASN A 138 10.93 7.79 -3.50
N PHE A 139 12.08 7.12 -3.61
CA PHE A 139 13.38 7.70 -3.32
C PHE A 139 14.35 7.48 -4.50
N LEU A 140 14.89 8.57 -5.05
CA LEU A 140 15.81 8.56 -6.21
C LEU A 140 15.32 7.72 -7.41
N SER A 141 14.02 7.78 -7.70
CA SER A 141 13.32 6.99 -8.74
C SER A 141 13.17 5.48 -8.44
N ASN A 142 13.52 5.00 -7.24
CA ASN A 142 13.10 3.71 -6.73
C ASN A 142 11.74 3.87 -6.03
N TYR A 143 10.68 3.40 -6.70
CA TYR A 143 9.32 3.36 -6.19
C TYR A 143 9.11 2.11 -5.31
N LEU A 144 8.57 2.27 -4.09
CA LEU A 144 8.45 1.19 -3.11
C LEU A 144 7.73 -0.04 -3.68
N TYR A 145 6.66 0.16 -4.45
CA TYR A 145 5.87 -0.93 -5.05
C TYR A 145 6.22 -1.20 -6.52
N ASP A 146 7.40 -0.82 -7.01
CA ASP A 146 7.84 -1.24 -8.34
C ASP A 146 8.06 -2.77 -8.38
N GLY A 147 7.22 -3.47 -9.13
CA GLY A 147 7.11 -4.93 -9.12
C GLY A 147 8.23 -5.69 -9.83
N GLU A 148 9.23 -5.02 -10.40
CA GLU A 148 10.25 -5.63 -11.26
C GLU A 148 11.02 -6.78 -10.58
N GLU A 149 11.53 -6.57 -9.37
CA GLU A 149 12.32 -7.60 -8.65
C GLU A 149 11.47 -8.83 -8.29
N LEU A 150 10.22 -8.63 -7.86
CA LEU A 150 9.30 -9.71 -7.50
C LEU A 150 8.88 -10.50 -8.75
N ALA A 151 8.51 -9.80 -9.83
CA ALA A 151 8.12 -10.39 -11.10
C ALA A 151 9.25 -11.24 -11.72
N THR A 152 10.46 -10.67 -11.79
CA THR A 152 11.60 -11.29 -12.48
C THR A 152 12.22 -12.45 -11.69
N ARG A 153 12.24 -12.39 -10.35
CA ARG A 153 12.74 -13.49 -9.49
C ARG A 153 11.73 -14.62 -9.34
N GLY A 154 10.43 -14.30 -9.23
CA GLY A 154 9.37 -15.29 -9.13
C GLY A 154 8.96 -15.94 -10.45
N ASN A 155 9.30 -15.31 -11.57
CA ASN A 155 8.71 -15.55 -12.89
C ASN A 155 7.17 -15.47 -12.85
N VAL A 156 6.65 -14.39 -12.25
CA VAL A 156 5.22 -14.10 -12.07
C VAL A 156 4.89 -12.74 -12.68
N ILE A 157 3.65 -12.51 -13.06
CA ILE A 157 3.19 -11.15 -13.36
C ILE A 157 2.88 -10.44 -12.06
N VAL A 158 3.37 -9.21 -11.90
CA VAL A 158 2.98 -8.33 -10.78
C VAL A 158 2.10 -7.22 -11.32
N VAL A 159 0.97 -6.97 -10.65
CA VAL A 159 0.04 -5.88 -10.93
C VAL A 159 -0.03 -4.99 -9.70
N THR A 160 0.04 -3.67 -9.88
CA THR A 160 -0.30 -2.69 -8.83
C THR A 160 -1.34 -1.71 -9.35
N PHE A 161 -2.19 -1.16 -8.50
CA PHE A 161 -3.26 -0.25 -8.91
C PHE A 161 -3.55 0.81 -7.85
N ASN A 162 -4.40 1.79 -8.18
CA ASN A 162 -4.89 2.84 -7.28
C ASN A 162 -6.35 2.58 -6.89
N TYR A 163 -6.72 2.84 -5.63
CA TYR A 163 -8.11 2.85 -5.15
C TYR A 163 -8.40 4.11 -4.33
N ARG A 164 -9.67 4.54 -4.24
CA ARG A 164 -10.03 5.73 -3.44
C ARG A 164 -9.85 5.49 -1.95
N VAL A 165 -9.33 6.50 -1.27
CA VAL A 165 -8.93 6.51 0.14
C VAL A 165 -9.59 7.69 0.87
N GLY A 166 -9.54 7.67 2.21
CA GLY A 166 -10.13 8.68 3.07
C GLY A 166 -11.64 8.81 2.89
N PRO A 167 -12.22 9.99 3.14
CA PRO A 167 -13.65 10.22 2.94
C PRO A 167 -14.14 9.84 1.54
N LEU A 168 -13.35 10.08 0.48
CA LEU A 168 -13.75 9.77 -0.89
C LEU A 168 -13.78 8.26 -1.20
N GLY A 169 -13.08 7.44 -0.40
CA GLY A 169 -13.11 5.98 -0.46
C GLY A 169 -14.17 5.32 0.42
N PHE A 170 -14.45 5.89 1.60
CA PHE A 170 -15.11 5.15 2.69
C PHE A 170 -16.21 5.90 3.47
N LEU A 171 -16.48 7.19 3.16
CA LEU A 171 -17.55 7.96 3.82
C LEU A 171 -18.93 7.30 3.63
N SER A 172 -19.58 6.97 4.74
CA SER A 172 -20.84 6.20 4.77
C SER A 172 -21.85 6.77 5.77
N THR A 173 -23.14 6.72 5.43
CA THR A 173 -24.25 7.00 6.37
C THR A 173 -24.70 5.78 7.17
N GLY A 174 -24.16 4.59 6.88
CA GLY A 174 -24.69 3.32 7.39
C GLY A 174 -26.07 2.96 6.80
N ASP A 175 -26.47 3.63 5.72
CA ASP A 175 -27.74 3.39 5.03
C ASP A 175 -27.60 3.52 3.50
N ALA A 176 -28.70 3.25 2.78
CA ALA A 176 -28.72 3.24 1.31
C ALA A 176 -28.47 4.62 0.64
N ASN A 177 -28.43 5.73 1.38
CA ASN A 177 -28.18 7.05 0.81
C ASN A 177 -26.70 7.26 0.47
N LEU A 178 -25.82 6.67 1.28
CA LEU A 178 -24.36 6.76 1.14
C LEU A 178 -23.75 5.46 1.72
N PRO A 179 -23.78 4.33 1.00
CA PRO A 179 -23.40 3.03 1.58
C PRO A 179 -21.93 2.94 2.04
N GLY A 180 -21.02 3.64 1.37
CA GLY A 180 -19.57 3.51 1.60
C GLY A 180 -18.92 2.44 0.73
N ASN A 181 -17.79 1.90 1.22
CA ASN A 181 -17.01 0.84 0.55
C ASN A 181 -16.57 1.13 -0.89
N TYR A 182 -16.56 2.40 -1.34
CA TYR A 182 -16.17 2.78 -2.71
C TYR A 182 -14.74 2.33 -3.03
N GLY A 183 -13.82 2.48 -2.08
CA GLY A 183 -12.43 1.99 -2.19
C GLY A 183 -12.34 0.46 -2.36
N LEU A 184 -13.14 -0.33 -1.63
CA LEU A 184 -13.20 -1.79 -1.83
C LEU A 184 -13.78 -2.16 -3.20
N ARG A 185 -14.75 -1.38 -3.69
CA ARG A 185 -15.37 -1.59 -5.01
C ARG A 185 -14.43 -1.18 -6.16
N ASP A 186 -13.55 -0.21 -5.94
CA ASP A 186 -12.44 0.13 -6.85
C ASP A 186 -11.43 -1.04 -6.94
N GLN A 187 -11.03 -1.59 -5.79
CA GLN A 187 -10.17 -2.78 -5.71
C GLN A 187 -10.78 -3.99 -6.43
N HIS A 188 -12.08 -4.27 -6.19
CA HIS A 188 -12.83 -5.30 -6.90
C HIS A 188 -12.83 -5.06 -8.41
N MET A 189 -13.05 -3.82 -8.86
CA MET A 189 -13.03 -3.49 -10.30
C MET A 189 -11.65 -3.75 -10.92
N ALA A 190 -10.56 -3.47 -10.21
CA ALA A 190 -9.20 -3.80 -10.64
C ALA A 190 -8.96 -5.33 -10.72
N ILE A 191 -9.33 -6.09 -9.68
CA ILE A 191 -9.25 -7.57 -9.66
C ILE A 191 -10.05 -8.16 -10.82
N ALA A 192 -11.28 -7.69 -11.02
CA ALA A 192 -12.16 -8.13 -12.10
C ALA A 192 -11.64 -7.72 -13.49
N TRP A 193 -10.97 -6.56 -13.63
CA TRP A 193 -10.31 -6.19 -14.88
C TRP A 193 -9.14 -7.13 -15.18
N VAL A 194 -8.31 -7.46 -14.18
CA VAL A 194 -7.19 -8.40 -14.32
C VAL A 194 -7.71 -9.77 -14.78
N LYS A 195 -8.77 -10.29 -14.13
CA LYS A 195 -9.43 -11.54 -14.54
C LYS A 195 -9.83 -11.56 -16.03
N ARG A 196 -10.31 -10.44 -16.58
CA ARG A 196 -10.77 -10.33 -17.97
C ARG A 196 -9.66 -10.10 -18.99
N ASN A 197 -8.53 -9.51 -18.60
CA ASN A 197 -7.53 -8.98 -19.54
C ASN A 197 -6.15 -9.64 -19.45
N ILE A 198 -5.77 -10.26 -18.31
CA ILE A 198 -4.36 -10.61 -18.05
C ILE A 198 -3.80 -11.71 -18.95
N ALA A 199 -4.67 -12.55 -19.54
CA ALA A 199 -4.30 -13.51 -20.58
C ALA A 199 -3.61 -12.85 -21.78
N ALA A 200 -4.00 -11.64 -22.16
CA ALA A 200 -3.36 -10.88 -23.24
C ALA A 200 -1.94 -10.38 -22.89
N PHE A 201 -1.60 -10.36 -21.59
CA PHE A 201 -0.26 -10.05 -21.06
C PHE A 201 0.55 -11.31 -20.73
N GLY A 202 0.02 -12.51 -20.98
CA GLY A 202 0.68 -13.78 -20.66
C GLY A 202 0.42 -14.31 -19.25
N GLY A 203 -0.58 -13.78 -18.54
CA GLY A 203 -0.99 -14.26 -17.21
C GLY A 203 -2.12 -15.28 -17.28
N ASP A 204 -2.10 -16.26 -16.38
CA ASP A 204 -3.20 -17.20 -16.17
C ASP A 204 -4.31 -16.51 -15.33
N PRO A 205 -5.52 -16.30 -15.88
CA PRO A 205 -6.62 -15.63 -15.17
C PRO A 205 -7.23 -16.50 -14.06
N ASP A 206 -7.01 -17.81 -14.05
CA ASP A 206 -7.47 -18.70 -12.97
C ASP A 206 -6.42 -18.87 -11.86
N ASN A 207 -5.26 -18.22 -12.01
CA ASN A 207 -4.13 -18.27 -11.07
C ASN A 207 -3.80 -16.90 -10.47
N ILE A 208 -4.85 -16.17 -10.07
CA ILE A 208 -4.76 -14.84 -9.44
C ILE A 208 -4.54 -14.98 -7.93
N THR A 209 -3.43 -14.40 -7.46
CA THR A 209 -3.10 -14.20 -6.05
C THR A 209 -3.22 -12.72 -5.73
N ILE A 210 -4.03 -12.34 -4.74
CA ILE A 210 -4.02 -10.97 -4.21
C ILE A 210 -3.10 -10.90 -2.99
N PHE A 211 -2.32 -9.84 -2.85
CA PHE A 211 -1.43 -9.63 -1.71
C PHE A 211 -1.41 -8.17 -1.27
N GLY A 212 -1.24 -7.92 0.02
CA GLY A 212 -1.35 -6.58 0.59
C GLY A 212 -0.87 -6.52 2.04
N GLU A 213 -0.52 -5.31 2.47
CA GLU A 213 0.02 -5.01 3.81
C GLU A 213 -0.81 -3.93 4.50
N SER A 214 -0.91 -3.93 5.83
CA SER A 214 -1.70 -2.97 6.62
C SER A 214 -3.16 -2.91 6.13
N ALA A 215 -3.69 -1.72 5.84
CA ALA A 215 -4.99 -1.52 5.17
C ALA A 215 -5.15 -2.30 3.86
N GLY A 216 -4.06 -2.61 3.16
CA GLY A 216 -4.00 -3.51 2.01
C GLY A 216 -4.14 -4.99 2.37
N GLY A 217 -3.58 -5.42 3.50
CA GLY A 217 -3.71 -6.78 4.04
C GLY A 217 -5.13 -7.05 4.57
N ALA A 218 -5.69 -6.07 5.27
CA ALA A 218 -7.11 -6.07 5.66
C ALA A 218 -8.02 -6.00 4.42
N SER A 219 -7.68 -5.20 3.41
CA SER A 219 -8.37 -5.20 2.12
C SER A 219 -8.32 -6.58 1.45
N VAL A 220 -7.17 -7.25 1.39
CA VAL A 220 -7.06 -8.62 0.83
C VAL A 220 -8.03 -9.58 1.51
N SER A 221 -8.08 -9.55 2.85
CA SER A 221 -9.01 -10.35 3.64
C SER A 221 -10.48 -10.00 3.32
N LEU A 222 -10.83 -8.71 3.27
CA LEU A 222 -12.18 -8.26 2.89
C LEU A 222 -12.56 -8.65 1.45
N GLN A 223 -11.60 -8.67 0.51
CA GLN A 223 -11.82 -9.09 -0.86
C GLN A 223 -12.06 -10.61 -0.97
N THR A 224 -11.42 -11.48 -0.17
CA THR A 224 -11.73 -12.93 -0.16
C THR A 224 -13.06 -13.25 0.53
N LEU A 225 -13.45 -12.46 1.52
CA LEU A 225 -14.69 -12.62 2.27
C LEU A 225 -15.91 -12.06 1.53
N SER A 226 -15.73 -11.11 0.61
CA SER A 226 -16.83 -10.54 -0.19
C SER A 226 -17.36 -11.54 -1.24
N PRO A 227 -18.70 -11.76 -1.33
CA PRO A 227 -19.29 -12.63 -2.34
C PRO A 227 -19.07 -12.14 -3.78
N TYR A 228 -18.74 -10.85 -3.97
CA TYR A 228 -18.46 -10.25 -5.28
C TYR A 228 -17.24 -10.85 -5.99
N ASN A 229 -16.28 -11.44 -5.26
CA ASN A 229 -15.04 -11.97 -5.82
C ASN A 229 -15.06 -13.49 -6.08
N LYS A 230 -16.22 -14.13 -5.97
CA LYS A 230 -16.38 -15.58 -6.20
C LYS A 230 -15.85 -16.01 -7.58
N GLY A 231 -14.75 -16.78 -7.58
CA GLY A 231 -14.08 -17.26 -8.80
C GLY A 231 -13.11 -16.26 -9.46
N LEU A 232 -12.93 -15.06 -8.87
CA LEU A 232 -11.94 -14.08 -9.34
C LEU A 232 -10.57 -14.29 -8.70
N ILE A 233 -10.54 -14.64 -7.41
CA ILE A 233 -9.34 -14.86 -6.60
C ILE A 233 -9.09 -16.37 -6.47
N LYS A 234 -7.84 -16.82 -6.66
CA LYS A 234 -7.41 -18.19 -6.35
C LYS A 234 -6.63 -18.30 -5.04
N ARG A 235 -5.86 -17.26 -4.66
CA ARG A 235 -5.08 -17.18 -3.42
C ARG A 235 -5.03 -15.78 -2.83
N ALA A 236 -4.70 -15.69 -1.54
CA ALA A 236 -4.57 -14.42 -0.82
C ALA A 236 -3.38 -14.41 0.14
N ILE A 237 -2.72 -13.26 0.27
CA ILE A 237 -1.66 -12.98 1.24
C ILE A 237 -2.00 -11.70 2.03
N SER A 238 -2.21 -11.83 3.34
CA SER A 238 -2.48 -10.71 4.26
C SER A 238 -1.27 -10.45 5.17
N GLN A 239 -0.53 -9.39 4.90
CA GLN A 239 0.61 -8.94 5.72
C GLN A 239 0.11 -7.89 6.72
N SER A 240 0.42 -8.03 8.01
CA SER A 240 0.19 -7.00 9.05
C SER A 240 -1.22 -6.39 9.03
N GLY A 241 -2.26 -7.21 8.83
CA GLY A 241 -3.64 -6.74 8.74
C GLY A 241 -4.61 -7.74 8.14
N VAL A 242 -5.79 -7.88 8.77
CA VAL A 242 -6.87 -8.79 8.34
C VAL A 242 -8.24 -8.13 8.54
N ALA A 243 -9.30 -8.70 7.97
CA ALA A 243 -10.67 -8.17 8.08
C ALA A 243 -11.22 -8.17 9.53
N LEU A 244 -10.57 -8.91 10.44
CA LEU A 244 -10.89 -8.98 11.87
C LEU A 244 -10.10 -7.96 12.73
N SER A 245 -9.18 -7.20 12.14
CA SER A 245 -8.47 -6.15 12.88
C SER A 245 -9.45 -5.07 13.33
N PRO A 246 -9.30 -4.48 14.53
CA PRO A 246 -10.28 -3.53 15.08
C PRO A 246 -10.42 -2.24 14.25
N TRP A 247 -9.44 -1.96 13.38
CA TRP A 247 -9.41 -0.84 12.43
C TRP A 247 -9.85 -1.20 11.00
N ALA A 248 -10.34 -2.41 10.76
CA ALA A 248 -10.78 -2.86 9.43
C ALA A 248 -12.27 -2.59 9.14
N ILE A 249 -13.11 -2.36 10.17
CA ILE A 249 -14.56 -2.11 10.03
C ILE A 249 -15.00 -0.97 10.95
N GLN A 250 -15.57 0.10 10.38
CA GLN A 250 -16.19 1.20 11.12
C GLN A 250 -17.60 0.80 11.60
N LYS A 251 -17.79 0.77 12.92
CA LYS A 251 -19.04 0.36 13.57
C LYS A 251 -20.07 1.50 13.70
N ASN A 252 -19.66 2.77 13.65
CA ASN A 252 -20.55 3.95 13.69
C ASN A 252 -20.21 4.98 12.60
N PRO A 253 -20.39 4.65 11.30
CA PRO A 253 -20.00 5.52 10.19
C PRO A 253 -20.83 6.82 10.12
N LEU A 254 -22.10 6.76 10.52
CA LEU A 254 -23.00 7.92 10.51
C LEU A 254 -22.50 9.07 11.39
N SER A 255 -21.85 8.77 12.51
CA SER A 255 -21.24 9.78 13.39
C SER A 255 -20.15 10.57 12.65
N TRP A 256 -19.20 9.85 12.04
CA TRP A 256 -18.12 10.42 11.23
C TRP A 256 -18.63 11.18 10.00
N ALA A 257 -19.70 10.70 9.36
CA ALA A 257 -20.32 11.40 8.24
C ALA A 257 -20.94 12.73 8.65
N LYS A 258 -21.55 12.82 9.85
CA LYS A 258 -22.02 14.08 10.43
C LYS A 258 -20.87 15.03 10.73
N THR A 259 -19.77 14.55 11.32
CA THR A 259 -18.57 15.38 11.59
C THR A 259 -17.98 16.01 10.34
N ILE A 260 -18.00 15.30 9.20
CA ILE A 260 -17.56 15.88 7.92
C ILE A 260 -18.62 16.83 7.36
N ALA A 261 -19.90 16.45 7.40
CA ALA A 261 -21.00 17.29 6.94
C ALA A 261 -21.02 18.65 7.64
N GLU A 262 -20.87 18.69 8.96
CA GLU A 262 -20.76 19.93 9.75
C GLU A 262 -19.64 20.84 9.23
N LYS A 263 -18.42 20.29 9.10
CA LYS A 263 -17.23 21.04 8.66
C LYS A 263 -17.31 21.57 7.22
N VAL A 264 -18.13 20.97 6.36
CA VAL A 264 -18.35 21.43 4.97
C VAL A 264 -19.70 22.14 4.77
N GLY A 265 -20.44 22.42 5.85
CA GLY A 265 -21.72 23.15 5.79
C GLY A 265 -22.91 22.36 5.24
N CYS A 266 -22.84 21.02 5.23
CA CYS A 266 -23.92 20.15 4.80
C CYS A 266 -24.96 19.86 5.91
N PRO A 267 -26.24 19.66 5.55
CA PRO A 267 -27.30 19.35 6.50
C PRO A 267 -27.10 17.96 7.15
N MET A 268 -27.31 17.88 8.47
CA MET A 268 -27.14 16.66 9.28
C MET A 268 -28.46 16.05 9.80
N ASP A 269 -29.59 16.67 9.46
CA ASP A 269 -30.93 16.34 9.96
C ASP A 269 -31.63 15.20 9.18
N ASP A 270 -31.19 14.94 7.96
CA ASP A 270 -31.67 13.86 7.09
C ASP A 270 -30.48 13.26 6.31
N THR A 271 -30.29 11.93 6.37
CA THR A 271 -29.17 11.25 5.68
C THR A 271 -29.27 11.37 4.17
N ALA A 272 -30.47 11.48 3.60
CA ALA A 272 -30.64 11.63 2.15
C ALA A 272 -30.21 13.03 1.68
N ARG A 273 -30.55 14.10 2.41
CA ARG A 273 -30.04 15.47 2.18
C ARG A 273 -28.55 15.57 2.45
N MET A 274 -28.04 14.95 3.51
CA MET A 274 -26.62 14.93 3.84
C MET A 274 -25.81 14.29 2.69
N ALA A 275 -26.21 13.09 2.25
CA ALA A 275 -25.57 12.39 1.14
C ALA A 275 -25.58 13.17 -0.18
N ARG A 276 -26.73 13.80 -0.53
CA ARG A 276 -26.81 14.66 -1.74
C ARG A 276 -25.90 15.89 -1.66
N CYS A 277 -25.73 16.47 -0.47
CA CYS A 277 -24.83 17.60 -0.28
C CYS A 277 -23.35 17.17 -0.37
N LEU A 278 -22.97 16.11 0.34
CA LEU A 278 -21.62 15.53 0.33
C LEU A 278 -21.20 15.11 -1.09
N LYS A 279 -22.12 14.60 -1.92
CA LYS A 279 -21.87 14.24 -3.33
C LYS A 279 -21.62 15.43 -4.27
N ILE A 280 -21.83 16.68 -3.82
CA ILE A 280 -21.55 17.90 -4.61
C ILE A 280 -20.59 18.89 -3.92
N THR A 281 -20.11 18.56 -2.72
CA THR A 281 -19.02 19.31 -2.05
C THR A 281 -17.72 19.16 -2.84
N ASP A 282 -16.84 20.16 -2.81
CA ASP A 282 -15.49 20.03 -3.35
C ASP A 282 -14.76 18.84 -2.69
N PRO A 283 -14.25 17.88 -3.49
CA PRO A 283 -13.56 16.70 -2.96
C PRO A 283 -12.28 17.05 -2.19
N ARG A 284 -11.66 18.22 -2.40
CA ARG A 284 -10.53 18.68 -1.56
C ARG A 284 -11.00 19.14 -0.18
N ALA A 285 -12.08 19.92 -0.11
CA ALA A 285 -12.73 20.30 1.14
C ALA A 285 -13.20 19.06 1.94
N LEU A 286 -13.83 18.06 1.30
CA LEU A 286 -14.17 16.79 1.96
C LEU A 286 -12.93 16.08 2.53
N THR A 287 -11.83 16.05 1.77
CA THR A 287 -10.58 15.40 2.18
C THR A 287 -9.93 16.11 3.37
N LEU A 288 -9.95 17.44 3.42
CA LEU A 288 -9.32 18.25 4.48
C LEU A 288 -10.22 18.48 5.71
N ALA A 289 -11.52 18.21 5.62
CA ALA A 289 -12.42 18.21 6.76
C ALA A 289 -12.07 17.09 7.78
N TYR A 290 -11.50 15.98 7.30
CA TYR A 290 -10.89 14.97 8.16
C TYR A 290 -9.45 15.33 8.51
N LYS A 291 -9.07 15.16 9.79
CA LYS A 291 -7.68 15.16 10.24
C LYS A 291 -7.49 14.11 11.33
N LEU A 292 -6.46 13.27 11.20
CA LEU A 292 -6.02 12.31 12.19
C LEU A 292 -5.15 13.04 13.24
N PRO A 293 -5.52 13.04 14.54
CA PRO A 293 -4.70 13.65 15.59
C PRO A 293 -3.47 12.77 15.90
N LEU A 294 -2.28 13.33 15.69
CA LEU A 294 -1.00 12.64 15.93
C LEU A 294 -0.31 13.03 17.26
N THR A 295 -0.94 13.89 18.07
CA THR A 295 -0.45 14.30 19.40
C THR A 295 -1.58 14.73 20.32
N LYS A 296 -1.41 14.50 21.63
CA LYS A 296 -2.34 14.92 22.71
C LYS A 296 -3.78 14.34 22.60
N GLN A 297 -3.91 13.22 21.92
CA GLN A 297 -5.14 12.45 21.82
C GLN A 297 -5.59 11.90 23.19
N GLU A 298 -6.89 11.69 23.35
CA GLU A 298 -7.49 11.20 24.58
C GLU A 298 -7.47 9.66 24.63
N PHE A 299 -7.80 9.05 23.50
CA PHE A 299 -7.83 7.61 23.24
C PHE A 299 -6.65 7.18 22.35
N PRO A 300 -6.37 5.89 22.20
CA PRO A 300 -5.43 5.37 21.20
C PRO A 300 -5.73 5.85 19.77
N VAL A 301 -4.68 6.09 18.98
CA VAL A 301 -4.73 6.69 17.63
C VAL A 301 -5.65 5.93 16.68
N VAL A 302 -5.74 4.61 16.86
CA VAL A 302 -6.59 3.70 16.07
C VAL A 302 -8.07 4.10 16.09
N HIS A 303 -8.58 4.63 17.22
CA HIS A 303 -9.99 5.01 17.37
C HIS A 303 -10.40 6.20 16.50
N TYR A 304 -9.42 6.97 16.03
CA TYR A 304 -9.66 8.13 15.19
C TYR A 304 -9.81 7.80 13.70
N LEU A 305 -9.62 6.53 13.30
CA LEU A 305 -9.75 6.04 11.92
C LEU A 305 -11.23 5.97 11.46
N GLY A 306 -11.83 7.14 11.24
CA GLY A 306 -13.24 7.28 10.86
C GLY A 306 -13.61 6.76 9.47
N PHE A 307 -12.66 6.72 8.53
CA PHE A 307 -12.91 6.44 7.10
C PHE A 307 -12.22 5.15 6.63
N ILE A 308 -12.72 4.06 7.19
CA ILE A 308 -12.38 2.66 6.93
C ILE A 308 -13.63 1.91 6.42
N PRO A 309 -13.53 0.66 5.91
CA PRO A 309 -14.69 -0.10 5.41
C PRO A 309 -15.85 -0.27 6.41
N VAL A 310 -17.03 -0.63 5.91
CA VAL A 310 -18.24 -0.87 6.71
C VAL A 310 -18.93 -2.18 6.31
N VAL A 311 -19.73 -2.74 7.21
CA VAL A 311 -20.73 -3.76 6.84
C VAL A 311 -21.88 -3.04 6.14
N ASP A 312 -21.99 -3.18 4.82
CA ASP A 312 -22.96 -2.45 3.98
C ASP A 312 -24.17 -3.31 3.55
N GLY A 313 -24.21 -4.59 3.93
CA GLY A 313 -25.28 -5.52 3.55
C GLY A 313 -25.19 -6.01 2.10
N ASP A 314 -24.11 -5.69 1.38
CA ASP A 314 -23.96 -5.95 -0.07
C ASP A 314 -22.55 -6.45 -0.43
N PHE A 315 -21.54 -5.58 -0.36
CA PHE A 315 -20.15 -5.95 -0.62
C PHE A 315 -19.55 -6.65 0.60
N ILE A 316 -19.85 -6.15 1.80
CA ILE A 316 -19.59 -6.82 3.09
C ILE A 316 -20.97 -7.07 3.72
N PRO A 317 -21.59 -8.24 3.48
CA PRO A 317 -23.01 -8.47 3.79
C PRO A 317 -23.31 -8.79 5.26
N ASP A 318 -22.29 -9.12 6.06
CA ASP A 318 -22.36 -9.41 7.50
C ASP A 318 -20.99 -9.07 8.13
N ASP A 319 -20.83 -9.19 9.45
CA ASP A 319 -19.53 -9.05 10.10
C ASP A 319 -18.51 -10.06 9.51
N PRO A 320 -17.27 -9.64 9.17
CA PRO A 320 -16.32 -10.49 8.46
C PRO A 320 -16.04 -11.85 9.11
N VAL A 321 -16.20 -12.00 10.43
CA VAL A 321 -16.03 -13.29 11.13
C VAL A 321 -16.99 -14.38 10.62
N ASN A 322 -18.17 -14.00 10.12
CA ASN A 322 -19.18 -14.92 9.61
C ASN A 322 -18.97 -15.30 8.12
N LEU A 323 -18.05 -14.64 7.41
CA LEU A 323 -17.94 -14.71 5.94
C LEU A 323 -16.92 -15.72 5.41
N TYR A 324 -16.16 -16.41 6.27
CA TYR A 324 -15.04 -17.28 5.88
C TYR A 324 -15.43 -18.46 4.96
N ALA A 325 -16.71 -18.84 4.90
CA ALA A 325 -17.22 -19.81 3.93
C ALA A 325 -17.01 -19.37 2.46
N ASN A 326 -16.87 -18.07 2.17
CA ASN A 326 -16.56 -17.54 0.84
C ASN A 326 -15.08 -17.77 0.44
N ALA A 327 -14.17 -17.81 1.43
CA ALA A 327 -12.74 -18.03 1.22
C ALA A 327 -12.33 -19.52 1.18
N ALA A 328 -13.25 -20.45 1.45
CA ALA A 328 -12.98 -21.88 1.68
C ALA A 328 -12.18 -22.65 0.59
N ASP A 329 -12.09 -22.11 -0.63
CA ASP A 329 -11.43 -22.71 -1.79
C ASP A 329 -10.25 -21.84 -2.31
N ILE A 330 -9.92 -20.75 -1.58
CA ILE A 330 -8.83 -19.79 -1.82
C ILE A 330 -7.66 -20.13 -0.90
N ASP A 331 -6.46 -20.41 -1.42
CA ASP A 331 -5.31 -20.68 -0.53
C ASP A 331 -4.90 -19.39 0.19
N TYR A 332 -4.68 -19.45 1.51
CA TYR A 332 -4.44 -18.24 2.33
C TYR A 332 -3.15 -18.29 3.14
N LEU A 333 -2.45 -17.16 3.18
CA LEU A 333 -1.25 -16.92 3.96
C LEU A 333 -1.43 -15.60 4.70
N ALA A 334 -1.29 -15.59 6.03
CA ALA A 334 -1.38 -14.35 6.80
C ALA A 334 -0.39 -14.31 7.96
N GLY A 335 0.13 -13.12 8.28
CA GLY A 335 1.14 -12.98 9.35
C GLY A 335 1.42 -11.53 9.70
N THR A 336 2.26 -11.35 10.72
CA THR A 336 2.58 -10.04 11.31
C THR A 336 4.09 -9.85 11.44
N ASN A 337 4.50 -8.62 11.70
CA ASN A 337 5.86 -8.30 12.13
C ASN A 337 5.95 -8.47 13.67
N ASP A 338 7.13 -8.77 14.24
CA ASP A 338 7.24 -9.10 15.67
C ASP A 338 7.02 -7.90 16.61
N MET A 339 7.10 -6.67 16.09
CA MET A 339 6.75 -5.43 16.77
C MET A 339 5.82 -4.55 15.91
N ASP A 340 4.84 -5.17 15.23
CA ASP A 340 3.87 -4.50 14.33
C ASP A 340 3.12 -3.31 14.96
N GLY A 341 2.96 -3.30 16.30
CA GLY A 341 2.36 -2.19 17.04
C GLY A 341 3.29 -1.01 17.34
N HIS A 342 4.59 -1.08 17.02
CA HIS A 342 5.59 -0.09 17.46
C HIS A 342 5.32 1.33 16.91
N LEU A 343 5.04 1.45 15.61
CA LEU A 343 4.62 2.70 14.96
C LEU A 343 3.47 3.40 15.70
N PHE A 344 2.46 2.65 16.15
CA PHE A 344 1.26 3.15 16.82
C PHE A 344 1.56 3.51 18.28
N ALA A 345 2.29 2.64 18.97
CA ALA A 345 2.79 2.85 20.33
C ALA A 345 3.64 4.12 20.47
N THR A 346 4.42 4.50 19.45
CA THR A 346 5.20 5.75 19.45
C THR A 346 4.33 7.01 19.22
N VAL A 347 3.13 6.88 18.65
CA VAL A 347 2.14 7.97 18.55
C VAL A 347 1.34 8.10 19.85
N ASP A 348 0.92 6.99 20.46
CA ASP A 348 0.08 6.98 21.66
C ASP A 348 0.84 7.16 22.98
N LEU A 349 2.01 6.53 23.10
CA LEU A 349 2.98 6.81 24.16
C LEU A 349 4.35 7.21 23.56
N PRO A 350 4.54 8.47 23.12
CA PRO A 350 5.81 8.97 22.57
C PRO A 350 7.02 8.99 23.53
N ALA A 351 6.95 8.28 24.66
CA ALA A 351 8.07 7.90 25.51
C ALA A 351 8.76 6.61 25.03
N VAL A 352 8.10 5.75 24.23
CA VAL A 352 8.65 4.49 23.68
C VAL A 352 10.01 4.71 23.02
N ASP A 353 10.08 5.48 21.94
CA ASP A 353 11.34 5.83 21.25
C ASP A 353 12.34 6.67 22.06
N LYS A 354 11.98 7.19 23.24
CA LYS A 354 12.75 8.25 23.91
C LYS A 354 13.45 7.72 25.15
N ASP A 355 14.74 7.39 25.05
CA ASP A 355 15.57 6.85 26.16
C ASP A 355 15.48 7.66 27.46
N LYS A 356 15.41 8.99 27.33
CA LYS A 356 15.34 9.94 28.46
C LYS A 356 13.91 10.13 29.01
N LYS A 357 12.93 9.39 28.50
CA LYS A 357 11.56 9.33 29.03
C LYS A 357 11.25 7.94 29.56
N THR A 358 10.62 7.93 30.73
CA THR A 358 10.09 6.75 31.39
C THR A 358 8.62 6.55 31.04
N ILE A 359 8.19 5.30 30.98
CA ILE A 359 6.78 4.88 31.03
C ILE A 359 6.47 4.45 32.46
N THR A 360 5.38 4.96 33.01
CA THR A 360 4.85 4.60 34.33
C THR A 360 3.74 3.56 34.23
N GLU A 361 3.32 3.03 35.38
CA GLU A 361 2.13 2.17 35.47
C GLU A 361 0.84 2.95 35.17
N GLU A 362 0.80 4.25 35.46
CA GLU A 362 -0.35 5.12 35.13
C GLU A 362 -0.45 5.38 33.61
N ASP A 363 0.67 5.65 32.93
CA ASP A 363 0.71 5.81 31.47
C ASP A 363 0.18 4.55 30.76
N PHE A 364 0.67 3.37 31.19
CA PHE A 364 0.26 2.10 30.60
C PHE A 364 -1.19 1.73 30.94
N TYR A 365 -1.62 1.96 32.18
CA TYR A 365 -3.02 1.75 32.57
C TYR A 365 -3.98 2.66 31.78
N LYS A 366 -3.58 3.92 31.48
CA LYS A 366 -4.38 4.80 30.62
C LYS A 366 -4.49 4.24 29.20
N LEU A 367 -3.38 3.79 28.60
CA LEU A 367 -3.38 3.18 27.26
C LEU A 367 -4.29 1.93 27.22
N VAL A 368 -4.10 1.01 28.17
CA VAL A 368 -4.93 -0.19 28.35
C VAL A 368 -6.41 0.19 28.50
N SER A 369 -6.74 1.21 29.30
CA SER A 369 -8.12 1.69 29.47
C SER A 369 -8.73 2.21 28.16
N GLY A 370 -7.94 2.89 27.33
CA GLY A 370 -8.35 3.39 26.02
C GLY A 370 -8.64 2.27 25.00
N PHE A 371 -7.86 1.18 25.01
CA PHE A 371 -8.15 0.01 24.18
C PHE A 371 -9.33 -0.83 24.71
N THR A 372 -9.53 -0.87 26.03
CA THR A 372 -10.50 -1.78 26.68
C THR A 372 -11.85 -1.14 27.02
N ILE A 373 -12.11 0.08 26.55
CA ILE A 373 -13.29 0.92 26.85
C ILE A 373 -14.63 0.18 26.80
N VAL A 374 -14.82 -0.72 25.83
CA VAL A 374 -16.04 -1.55 25.64
C VAL A 374 -16.37 -2.41 26.87
N LYS A 375 -15.36 -2.89 27.60
CA LYS A 375 -15.48 -3.69 28.83
C LYS A 375 -15.23 -2.86 30.11
N GLY A 376 -15.02 -1.55 29.96
CA GLY A 376 -14.84 -0.59 31.05
C GLY A 376 -13.65 -0.88 31.98
N PRO A 377 -13.65 -0.32 33.20
CA PRO A 377 -12.56 -0.49 34.16
C PRO A 377 -12.26 -1.95 34.55
N ARG A 378 -13.23 -2.86 34.40
CA ARG A 378 -13.00 -4.29 34.63
C ARG A 378 -12.16 -4.92 33.52
N GLY A 379 -12.39 -4.54 32.26
CA GLY A 379 -11.53 -4.91 31.14
C GLY A 379 -10.13 -4.31 31.28
N ALA A 380 -10.06 -3.03 31.68
CA ALA A 380 -8.80 -2.33 31.88
C ALA A 380 -7.91 -2.99 32.95
N ASN A 381 -8.45 -3.22 34.16
CA ASN A 381 -7.73 -3.86 35.26
C ASN A 381 -7.19 -5.23 34.86
N ILE A 382 -8.03 -6.11 34.32
CA ILE A 382 -7.61 -7.50 34.02
C ILE A 382 -6.58 -7.52 32.88
N THR A 383 -6.72 -6.65 31.88
CA THR A 383 -5.71 -6.53 30.81
C THR A 383 -4.39 -6.00 31.37
N PHE A 384 -4.44 -4.98 32.23
CA PHE A 384 -3.25 -4.45 32.89
C PHE A 384 -2.55 -5.52 33.74
N ASP A 385 -3.28 -6.27 34.55
CA ASP A 385 -2.74 -7.36 35.37
C ASP A 385 -2.06 -8.45 34.51
N VAL A 386 -2.65 -8.79 33.36
CA VAL A 386 -2.10 -9.78 32.41
C VAL A 386 -0.80 -9.30 31.76
N TYR A 387 -0.77 -8.06 31.25
CA TYR A 387 0.41 -7.55 30.54
C TYR A 387 1.55 -7.10 31.47
N THR A 388 1.24 -6.64 32.69
CA THR A 388 2.27 -6.24 33.69
C THR A 388 2.79 -7.39 34.55
N ALA A 389 2.30 -8.62 34.38
CA ALA A 389 2.72 -9.78 35.18
C ALA A 389 4.24 -10.05 35.17
N SER A 390 4.94 -9.67 34.09
CA SER A 390 6.41 -9.75 33.98
C SER A 390 7.15 -8.66 34.75
N TRP A 391 6.51 -7.52 35.05
CA TRP A 391 7.15 -6.34 35.65
C TRP A 391 7.57 -6.56 37.11
N ALA A 392 7.01 -7.59 37.77
CA ALA A 392 7.45 -8.06 39.08
C ALA A 392 8.80 -8.82 39.04
N GLN A 393 9.26 -9.25 37.85
CA GLN A 393 10.56 -9.89 37.65
C GLN A 393 11.57 -8.93 37.01
N ASP A 394 11.14 -8.15 36.01
CA ASP A 394 11.92 -7.02 35.48
C ASP A 394 11.05 -5.77 35.28
N SER A 395 11.27 -4.77 36.13
CA SER A 395 10.62 -3.47 36.04
C SER A 395 11.40 -2.46 35.17
N SER A 396 12.36 -2.91 34.35
CA SER A 396 13.18 -2.03 33.50
C SER A 396 12.34 -1.24 32.51
N GLN A 397 12.86 -0.07 32.11
CA GLN A 397 12.20 0.77 31.13
C GLN A 397 12.20 0.14 29.72
N GLU A 398 13.13 -0.75 29.40
CA GLU A 398 13.07 -1.53 28.16
C GLU A 398 11.89 -2.52 28.20
N THR A 399 11.73 -3.28 29.29
CA THR A 399 10.60 -4.22 29.43
C THR A 399 9.26 -3.48 29.46
N LYS A 400 9.14 -2.35 30.17
CA LYS A 400 7.91 -1.54 30.16
C LYS A 400 7.56 -1.00 28.76
N LYS A 401 8.56 -0.56 27.98
CA LYS A 401 8.36 -0.10 26.59
C LYS A 401 8.00 -1.25 25.65
N LYS A 402 8.64 -2.40 25.78
CA LYS A 402 8.26 -3.63 25.05
C LYS A 402 6.84 -4.06 25.37
N THR A 403 6.41 -4.02 26.63
CA THR A 403 5.02 -4.35 27.02
C THR A 403 3.96 -3.44 26.37
N VAL A 404 4.29 -2.16 26.09
CA VAL A 404 3.43 -1.26 25.31
C VAL A 404 3.33 -1.73 23.86
N VAL A 405 4.48 -1.98 23.22
CA VAL A 405 4.54 -2.47 21.82
C VAL A 405 3.85 -3.83 21.67
N ASP A 406 4.05 -4.74 22.62
CA ASP A 406 3.38 -6.04 22.73
C ASP A 406 1.85 -5.89 22.77
N LEU A 407 1.32 -4.98 23.61
CA LEU A 407 -0.12 -4.74 23.75
C LEU A 407 -0.74 -4.32 22.42
N GLU A 408 -0.12 -3.36 21.74
CA GLU A 408 -0.63 -2.84 20.47
C GLU A 408 -0.43 -3.85 19.32
N THR A 409 0.69 -4.58 19.31
CA THR A 409 0.93 -5.67 18.36
C THR A 409 -0.13 -6.77 18.50
N ASP A 410 -0.45 -7.16 19.74
CA ASP A 410 -1.49 -8.15 20.03
C ASP A 410 -2.88 -7.66 19.60
N ILE A 411 -3.31 -6.47 20.01
CA ILE A 411 -4.67 -5.97 19.78
C ILE A 411 -4.92 -5.58 18.31
N LEU A 412 -3.98 -4.89 17.66
CA LEU A 412 -4.17 -4.33 16.33
C LEU A 412 -3.96 -5.36 15.21
N PHE A 413 -3.03 -6.31 15.42
CA PHE A 413 -2.51 -7.15 14.34
C PHE A 413 -2.54 -8.65 14.66
N LEU A 414 -1.85 -9.09 15.71
CA LEU A 414 -1.58 -10.51 15.92
C LEU A 414 -2.80 -11.31 16.36
N MET A 415 -3.54 -10.87 17.38
CA MET A 415 -4.73 -11.60 17.85
C MET A 415 -5.86 -11.63 16.80
N PRO A 416 -6.11 -10.54 16.04
CA PRO A 416 -6.92 -10.60 14.83
C PRO A 416 -6.41 -11.59 13.78
N THR A 417 -5.10 -11.64 13.52
CA THR A 417 -4.49 -12.50 12.49
C THR A 417 -4.56 -13.98 12.86
N GLU A 418 -4.21 -14.35 14.09
CA GLU A 418 -4.40 -15.72 14.61
C GLU A 418 -5.87 -16.16 14.52
N THR A 419 -6.81 -15.27 14.88
CA THR A 419 -8.24 -15.53 14.74
C THR A 419 -8.64 -15.72 13.27
N ALA A 420 -8.11 -14.91 12.35
CA ALA A 420 -8.38 -15.01 10.93
C ALA A 420 -7.80 -16.28 10.28
N VAL A 421 -6.60 -16.69 10.70
CA VAL A 421 -5.93 -17.93 10.26
C VAL A 421 -6.70 -19.15 10.78
N ALA A 422 -7.13 -19.14 12.04
CA ALA A 422 -7.96 -20.19 12.62
C ALA A 422 -9.33 -20.29 11.94
N GLN A 423 -10.03 -19.16 11.72
CA GLN A 423 -11.32 -19.13 11.02
C GLN A 423 -11.20 -19.60 9.57
N HIS A 424 -10.15 -19.19 8.86
CA HIS A 424 -9.87 -19.71 7.52
C HIS A 424 -9.66 -21.22 7.54
N ARG A 425 -8.79 -21.72 8.44
CA ARG A 425 -8.49 -23.16 8.54
C ARG A 425 -9.71 -24.00 8.89
N ALA A 426 -10.62 -23.48 9.72
CA ALA A 426 -11.87 -24.14 10.10
C ALA A 426 -12.91 -24.20 8.96
N ASN A 427 -12.87 -23.25 8.01
CA ASN A 427 -13.80 -23.18 6.88
C ASN A 427 -13.23 -23.75 5.56
N ALA A 428 -11.92 -24.00 5.49
CA ALA A 428 -11.23 -24.49 4.29
C ALA A 428 -11.72 -25.88 3.83
N LYS A 429 -12.01 -26.01 2.53
CA LYS A 429 -12.38 -27.27 1.86
C LYS A 429 -11.20 -27.87 1.11
N SER A 430 -10.71 -27.16 0.09
CA SER A 430 -9.48 -27.50 -0.64
C SER A 430 -8.33 -26.53 -0.37
N ALA A 431 -8.62 -25.38 0.25
CA ALA A 431 -7.63 -24.35 0.50
C ALA A 431 -6.54 -24.78 1.50
N GLN A 432 -5.30 -24.43 1.21
CA GLN A 432 -4.21 -24.48 2.18
C GLN A 432 -4.20 -23.22 3.06
N THR A 433 -3.55 -23.30 4.22
CA THR A 433 -3.48 -22.19 5.19
C THR A 433 -2.07 -22.13 5.76
N TYR A 434 -1.48 -20.93 5.82
CA TYR A 434 -0.13 -20.69 6.31
C TYR A 434 -0.06 -19.44 7.17
N THR A 435 0.83 -19.41 8.16
CA THR A 435 1.11 -18.21 8.94
C THR A 435 2.60 -18.02 9.24
N TYR A 436 3.00 -16.75 9.44
CA TYR A 436 4.38 -16.33 9.69
C TYR A 436 4.44 -15.21 10.74
N VAL A 437 5.63 -15.07 11.35
CA VAL A 437 6.07 -13.85 12.01
C VAL A 437 7.33 -13.37 11.32
N PHE A 438 7.36 -12.11 10.90
CA PHE A 438 8.57 -11.49 10.36
C PHE A 438 9.31 -10.80 11.51
N ALA A 439 10.53 -11.28 11.80
CA ALA A 439 11.32 -10.91 12.96
C ALA A 439 12.77 -10.58 12.57
N HIS A 440 12.94 -9.83 11.49
CA HIS A 440 14.24 -9.28 11.07
C HIS A 440 14.33 -7.81 11.52
N PRO A 441 15.17 -7.46 12.51
CA PRO A 441 15.10 -6.17 13.18
C PRO A 441 15.22 -4.95 12.27
N SER A 442 14.48 -3.90 12.63
CA SER A 442 14.44 -2.63 11.92
C SER A 442 15.83 -2.01 11.78
N ARG A 443 16.01 -1.26 10.70
CA ARG A 443 17.24 -0.51 10.42
C ARG A 443 17.11 0.99 10.60
N MET A 444 16.01 1.44 11.20
CA MET A 444 15.76 2.83 11.58
C MET A 444 16.78 3.33 12.61
N PRO A 445 17.64 4.32 12.26
CA PRO A 445 18.71 4.79 13.15
C PRO A 445 18.21 5.70 14.30
N VAL A 446 16.90 5.95 14.34
CA VAL A 446 16.21 6.75 15.37
C VAL A 446 15.49 5.88 16.40
N TYR A 447 15.31 4.59 16.13
CA TYR A 447 14.65 3.66 17.04
C TYR A 447 15.63 3.11 18.08
N PRO A 448 15.17 2.79 19.31
CA PRO A 448 15.97 2.08 20.29
C PRO A 448 16.51 0.74 19.78
N SER A 449 17.71 0.34 20.22
CA SER A 449 18.38 -0.88 19.76
C SER A 449 17.70 -2.21 20.14
N TRP A 450 16.56 -2.15 20.82
CA TRP A 450 15.75 -3.30 21.23
C TRP A 450 14.55 -3.57 20.33
N VAL A 451 14.24 -2.68 19.37
CA VAL A 451 13.10 -2.78 18.45
C VAL A 451 13.33 -3.91 17.43
N GLY A 452 12.31 -4.74 17.24
CA GLY A 452 12.23 -5.80 16.24
C GLY A 452 11.90 -5.24 14.85
N ALA A 453 11.10 -5.96 14.07
CA ALA A 453 10.49 -5.43 12.86
C ALA A 453 9.24 -4.61 13.22
N ASP A 454 9.23 -3.34 12.81
CA ASP A 454 8.09 -2.43 12.96
C ASP A 454 7.01 -2.72 11.88
N HIS A 455 5.88 -2.02 11.95
CA HIS A 455 4.87 -1.99 10.89
C HIS A 455 5.51 -1.66 9.53
N ALA A 456 5.07 -2.34 8.47
CA ALA A 456 5.53 -2.14 7.09
C ALA A 456 7.04 -2.39 6.79
N ASP A 457 7.88 -2.78 7.77
CA ASP A 457 9.31 -3.02 7.56
C ASP A 457 9.57 -4.22 6.63
N ASP A 458 8.63 -5.17 6.54
CA ASP A 458 8.62 -6.34 5.67
C ASP A 458 8.51 -5.98 4.16
N LEU A 459 7.84 -4.87 3.83
CA LEU A 459 7.58 -4.42 2.45
C LEU A 459 8.84 -4.37 1.59
N GLN A 460 9.93 -3.83 2.13
CA GLN A 460 11.18 -3.65 1.39
C GLN A 460 11.83 -4.99 0.99
N TYR A 461 11.55 -6.05 1.76
CA TYR A 461 12.06 -7.40 1.52
C TYR A 461 11.20 -8.13 0.48
N VAL A 462 9.87 -8.01 0.56
CA VAL A 462 8.92 -8.54 -0.44
C VAL A 462 9.12 -7.87 -1.81
N PHE A 463 9.30 -6.54 -1.86
CA PHE A 463 9.54 -5.78 -3.10
C PHE A 463 11.02 -5.72 -3.55
N GLY A 464 11.90 -6.55 -2.98
CA GLY A 464 13.26 -6.75 -3.51
C GLY A 464 14.21 -5.57 -3.38
N LYS A 465 13.95 -4.60 -2.49
CA LYS A 465 14.77 -3.38 -2.37
C LYS A 465 16.23 -3.62 -1.97
N PRO A 466 16.57 -4.68 -1.21
CA PRO A 466 17.95 -5.14 -1.03
C PRO A 466 18.71 -5.52 -2.31
N PHE A 467 17.99 -5.75 -3.42
CA PHE A 467 18.55 -5.98 -4.75
C PHE A 467 18.47 -4.75 -5.67
N ALA A 468 17.33 -4.05 -5.70
CA ALA A 468 17.12 -2.89 -6.58
C ALA A 468 18.01 -1.68 -6.22
N THR A 469 18.31 -1.48 -4.94
CA THR A 469 19.17 -0.39 -4.44
C THR A 469 20.22 -0.95 -3.47
N PRO A 470 21.15 -1.81 -3.94
CA PRO A 470 21.88 -2.73 -3.08
C PRO A 470 22.89 -2.04 -2.14
N LEU A 471 23.26 -0.79 -2.42
CA LEU A 471 24.15 0.05 -1.61
C LEU A 471 23.58 0.39 -0.23
N GLY A 472 22.25 0.48 -0.09
CA GLY A 472 21.60 0.70 1.21
C GLY A 472 21.56 -0.55 2.10
N TYR A 473 21.88 -1.73 1.55
CA TYR A 473 21.51 -3.03 2.12
C TYR A 473 22.68 -4.00 2.32
N ARG A 474 22.66 -4.69 3.46
CA ARG A 474 23.65 -5.69 3.86
C ARG A 474 23.33 -7.05 3.21
N SER A 475 24.26 -8.00 3.31
CA SER A 475 24.09 -9.38 2.82
C SER A 475 22.91 -10.10 3.48
N GLN A 476 22.72 -9.91 4.79
CA GLN A 476 21.57 -10.41 5.54
C GLN A 476 20.23 -9.93 4.95
N ASP A 477 20.14 -8.65 4.54
CA ASP A 477 18.90 -8.06 4.06
C ASP A 477 18.50 -8.66 2.69
N ARG A 478 19.50 -8.94 1.85
CA ARG A 478 19.32 -9.74 0.61
C ARG A 478 18.97 -11.20 0.88
N THR A 479 19.39 -11.77 2.01
CA THR A 479 19.04 -13.15 2.39
C THR A 479 17.55 -13.24 2.73
N VAL A 480 17.07 -12.33 3.58
CA VAL A 480 15.65 -12.20 3.95
C VAL A 480 14.78 -11.93 2.73
N SER A 481 15.14 -10.93 1.92
CA SER A 481 14.40 -10.58 0.70
C SER A 481 14.35 -11.75 -0.31
N LYS A 482 15.45 -12.51 -0.47
CA LYS A 482 15.43 -13.72 -1.31
C LYS A 482 14.44 -14.76 -0.78
N ALA A 483 14.41 -14.99 0.53
CA ALA A 483 13.52 -15.97 1.16
C ALA A 483 12.06 -15.57 1.00
N MET A 484 11.68 -14.33 1.32
CA MET A 484 10.30 -13.85 1.18
C MET A 484 9.83 -13.89 -0.28
N ILE A 485 10.63 -13.40 -1.23
CA ILE A 485 10.31 -13.48 -2.66
C ILE A 485 10.15 -14.94 -3.11
N ALA A 486 10.98 -15.86 -2.63
CA ALA A 486 10.84 -17.28 -2.94
C ALA A 486 9.49 -17.85 -2.44
N TYR A 487 9.19 -17.69 -1.14
CA TYR A 487 7.94 -18.17 -0.55
C TYR A 487 6.70 -17.55 -1.20
N TRP A 488 6.64 -16.22 -1.35
CA TRP A 488 5.49 -15.50 -1.90
C TRP A 488 5.20 -15.93 -3.35
N THR A 489 6.25 -16.10 -4.17
CA THR A 489 6.08 -16.41 -5.61
C THR A 489 5.94 -17.91 -5.90
N ASN A 490 6.41 -18.78 -5.01
CA ASN A 490 6.06 -20.20 -5.00
C ASN A 490 4.57 -20.38 -4.61
N PHE A 491 4.15 -19.79 -3.49
CA PHE A 491 2.76 -19.81 -3.03
C PHE A 491 1.81 -19.27 -4.11
N ALA A 492 2.14 -18.11 -4.70
CA ALA A 492 1.34 -17.52 -5.77
C ALA A 492 1.22 -18.41 -7.01
N ARG A 493 2.13 -19.38 -7.22
CA ARG A 493 2.10 -20.34 -8.33
C ARG A 493 1.30 -21.60 -8.01
N SER A 494 1.52 -22.21 -6.84
CA SER A 494 1.06 -23.56 -6.51
C SER A 494 -0.01 -23.62 -5.41
N GLY A 495 0.04 -22.73 -4.42
CA GLY A 495 -0.69 -22.83 -3.15
C GLY A 495 0.22 -23.20 -1.97
N ASP A 496 1.43 -23.68 -2.25
CA ASP A 496 2.42 -24.10 -1.27
C ASP A 496 3.68 -23.21 -1.39
N PRO A 497 4.08 -22.46 -0.33
CA PRO A 497 5.29 -21.63 -0.32
C PRO A 497 6.58 -22.41 -0.64
N ASN A 498 6.58 -23.73 -0.46
CA ASN A 498 7.72 -24.59 -0.72
C ASN A 498 7.86 -25.00 -2.19
N MET A 499 6.76 -25.00 -2.97
CA MET A 499 6.71 -25.58 -4.31
C MET A 499 6.53 -24.51 -5.39
N GLY A 500 7.57 -24.24 -6.17
CA GLY A 500 7.48 -23.33 -7.30
C GLY A 500 8.79 -23.14 -8.06
N GLY A 501 9.07 -21.90 -8.48
CA GLY A 501 10.25 -21.56 -9.27
C GLY A 501 11.52 -21.31 -8.44
N SER A 502 11.40 -21.14 -7.12
CA SER A 502 12.51 -20.80 -6.22
C SER A 502 12.73 -21.85 -5.14
N SER A 503 14.00 -22.08 -4.79
CA SER A 503 14.36 -22.86 -3.59
C SER A 503 14.17 -22.02 -2.31
N VAL A 504 13.58 -22.64 -1.30
CA VAL A 504 13.34 -22.04 0.02
C VAL A 504 14.39 -22.50 1.05
N PRO A 505 14.72 -21.68 2.07
CA PRO A 505 15.72 -22.04 3.08
C PRO A 505 15.20 -22.97 4.18
N THR A 506 13.90 -22.89 4.51
CA THR A 506 13.22 -23.73 5.51
C THR A 506 11.98 -24.36 4.86
N HIS A 507 11.55 -25.52 5.33
CA HIS A 507 10.24 -26.06 4.95
C HIS A 507 9.14 -25.35 5.76
N TRP A 508 8.25 -24.61 5.09
CA TRP A 508 7.09 -23.99 5.73
C TRP A 508 5.97 -25.02 5.84
N GLU A 509 5.68 -25.51 7.04
CA GLU A 509 4.55 -26.42 7.24
C GLU A 509 3.20 -25.66 7.18
N PRO A 510 2.14 -26.26 6.61
CA PRO A 510 0.79 -25.70 6.69
C PRO A 510 0.30 -25.56 8.14
N TYR A 511 -0.44 -24.49 8.40
CA TYR A 511 -1.09 -24.26 9.68
C TYR A 511 -2.21 -25.30 9.94
N THR A 512 -2.30 -25.76 11.19
CA THR A 512 -3.41 -26.57 11.70
C THR A 512 -3.83 -26.06 13.08
N LEU A 513 -5.10 -26.26 13.45
CA LEU A 513 -5.65 -25.81 14.74
C LEU A 513 -5.02 -26.58 15.92
N GLU A 514 -4.49 -27.77 15.63
CA GLU A 514 -3.87 -28.68 16.58
C GLU A 514 -2.37 -28.39 16.80
N SER A 515 -1.71 -27.75 15.83
CA SER A 515 -0.26 -27.49 15.87
C SER A 515 0.11 -26.01 16.04
N SER A 516 -0.80 -25.08 15.70
CA SER A 516 -0.59 -23.63 15.73
C SER A 516 0.77 -23.19 15.18
N LYS A 517 1.23 -23.86 14.11
CA LYS A 517 2.57 -23.68 13.55
C LYS A 517 2.68 -22.43 12.68
N TYR A 518 3.77 -21.70 12.87
CA TYR A 518 4.12 -20.50 12.12
C TYR A 518 5.59 -20.53 11.68
N LEU A 519 5.92 -19.87 10.57
CA LEU A 519 7.30 -19.67 10.14
C LEU A 519 7.83 -18.33 10.67
N GLU A 520 8.94 -18.36 11.41
CA GLU A 520 9.65 -17.15 11.79
C GLU A 520 10.65 -16.76 10.69
N ILE A 521 10.45 -15.60 10.08
CA ILE A 521 11.26 -15.09 8.97
C ILE A 521 12.30 -14.11 9.52
N THR A 522 13.58 -14.53 9.48
CA THR A 522 14.74 -13.74 9.94
C THR A 522 15.91 -13.87 8.95
N ASN A 523 17.05 -13.21 9.23
CA ASN A 523 18.29 -13.43 8.47
C ASN A 523 18.94 -14.82 8.67
N LYS A 524 18.43 -15.64 9.60
CA LYS A 524 18.88 -17.01 9.88
C LYS A 524 17.69 -17.95 9.79
N MET A 525 17.50 -18.52 8.60
CA MET A 525 16.45 -19.50 8.35
C MET A 525 17.04 -20.91 8.28
N ASP A 526 16.58 -21.78 9.17
CA ASP A 526 16.92 -23.21 9.23
C ASP A 526 15.72 -24.03 9.75
N SER A 527 15.92 -25.29 10.17
CA SER A 527 14.84 -26.16 10.66
C SER A 527 14.22 -25.72 11.99
N SER A 528 14.85 -24.80 12.74
CA SER A 528 14.30 -24.21 13.97
C SER A 528 13.42 -22.97 13.73
N SER A 529 13.34 -22.49 12.48
CA SER A 529 12.51 -21.33 12.11
C SER A 529 11.02 -21.68 12.02
N MET A 530 10.64 -22.96 11.88
CA MET A 530 9.26 -23.39 12.12
C MET A 530 9.02 -23.49 13.63
N LYS A 531 8.12 -22.65 14.12
CA LYS A 531 7.73 -22.54 15.53
C LYS A 531 6.24 -22.82 15.69
N GLN A 532 5.75 -22.81 16.93
CA GLN A 532 4.37 -23.09 17.31
C GLN A 532 3.97 -22.26 18.54
N ASP A 533 2.66 -22.26 18.86
CA ASP A 533 2.09 -21.72 20.11
C ASP A 533 2.42 -20.23 20.37
N LEU A 534 2.42 -19.42 19.29
CA LEU A 534 2.72 -18.00 19.32
C LEU A 534 1.81 -17.25 20.30
N ARG A 535 2.40 -16.77 21.41
CA ARG A 535 1.73 -15.94 22.44
C ARG A 535 0.37 -16.51 22.89
N THR A 536 0.19 -17.83 22.88
CA THR A 536 -1.14 -18.47 23.02
C THR A 536 -1.85 -18.15 24.33
N SER A 537 -1.14 -17.80 25.40
CA SER A 537 -1.73 -17.28 26.65
C SER A 537 -2.49 -15.97 26.45
N TYR A 538 -1.98 -15.07 25.61
CA TYR A 538 -2.63 -13.80 25.25
C TYR A 538 -3.78 -14.05 24.27
N LEU A 539 -3.62 -14.98 23.32
CA LEU A 539 -4.73 -15.39 22.44
C LEU A 539 -5.89 -15.97 23.24
N GLN A 540 -5.63 -16.85 24.20
CA GLN A 540 -6.64 -17.38 25.11
C GLN A 540 -7.25 -16.28 25.99
N TYR A 541 -6.45 -15.33 26.47
CA TYR A 541 -6.93 -14.18 27.23
C TYR A 541 -7.94 -13.34 26.42
N TRP A 542 -7.57 -12.90 25.22
CA TRP A 542 -8.42 -12.06 24.38
C TRP A 542 -9.65 -12.82 23.87
N ALA A 543 -9.47 -14.04 23.36
CA ALA A 543 -10.54 -14.83 22.75
C ALA A 543 -11.52 -15.45 23.76
N THR A 544 -11.18 -15.55 25.06
CA THR A 544 -12.07 -16.14 26.07
C THR A 544 -12.30 -15.22 27.27
N THR A 545 -11.27 -14.91 28.05
CA THR A 545 -11.39 -14.14 29.31
C THR A 545 -11.93 -12.74 29.08
N TYR A 546 -11.41 -12.00 28.10
CA TYR A 546 -11.82 -10.63 27.81
C TYR A 546 -13.21 -10.57 27.14
N GLN A 547 -13.48 -11.43 26.15
CA GLN A 547 -14.79 -11.49 25.49
C GLN A 547 -15.92 -11.82 26.48
N ALA A 548 -15.68 -12.71 27.45
CA ALA A 548 -16.64 -13.09 28.48
C ALA A 548 -16.95 -12.01 29.52
N LEU A 549 -16.24 -10.87 29.52
CA LEU A 549 -16.58 -9.73 30.37
C LEU A 549 -17.87 -9.06 29.88
N PRO A 550 -18.74 -8.56 30.78
CA PRO A 550 -19.88 -7.74 30.38
C PRO A 550 -19.43 -6.51 29.59
N THR A 551 -20.14 -6.18 28.51
CA THR A 551 -19.99 -4.90 27.82
C THR A 551 -20.59 -3.79 28.70
N VAL A 552 -19.87 -2.67 28.82
CA VAL A 552 -20.20 -1.53 29.70
C VAL A 552 -20.41 -0.25 28.90
N ALA A 553 -19.81 -0.16 27.71
CA ALA A 553 -20.04 0.90 26.73
C ALA A 553 -20.17 0.26 25.33
N ASP A 554 -21.12 0.74 24.52
CA ASP A 554 -21.24 0.29 23.13
C ASP A 554 -20.06 0.82 22.30
N GLU A 555 -19.57 0.06 21.34
CA GLU A 555 -18.47 0.49 20.43
C GLU A 555 -18.81 1.80 19.70
N GLY A 556 -20.09 2.03 19.41
CA GLY A 556 -20.57 3.29 18.82
C GLY A 556 -20.49 4.52 19.73
N THR A 557 -20.10 4.38 21.01
CA THR A 557 -19.91 5.49 21.97
C THR A 557 -18.45 5.92 22.11
N ILE A 558 -17.51 5.26 21.41
CA ILE A 558 -16.11 5.72 21.30
C ILE A 558 -16.12 7.15 20.71
N PRO A 559 -15.58 8.17 21.40
CA PRO A 559 -15.75 9.54 20.96
C PRO A 559 -15.09 9.85 19.61
N VAL A 560 -15.89 10.47 18.73
CA VAL A 560 -15.35 11.30 17.64
C VAL A 560 -14.40 12.35 18.27
N PRO A 561 -13.25 12.64 17.67
CA PRO A 561 -12.34 13.67 18.17
C PRO A 561 -13.11 14.98 18.35
N PRO A 562 -12.92 15.69 19.48
CA PRO A 562 -13.60 16.97 19.69
C PRO A 562 -13.31 17.90 18.51
N THR A 563 -14.32 18.67 18.11
CA THR A 563 -14.19 19.74 17.11
C THR A 563 -13.21 20.78 17.64
N GLY A 564 -11.93 20.60 17.30
CA GLY A 564 -10.81 21.31 17.90
C GLY A 564 -10.97 22.82 17.79
N ASP A 565 -10.94 23.46 18.96
CA ASP A 565 -10.86 24.89 19.26
C ASP A 565 -11.67 25.85 18.36
N SER A 566 -12.62 26.54 18.99
CA SER A 566 -13.25 27.73 18.42
C SER A 566 -12.29 28.93 18.41
N GLU A 567 -11.20 28.85 17.67
CA GLU A 567 -10.62 30.04 17.05
C GLU A 567 -11.63 30.57 16.03
N ALA A 568 -12.56 31.39 16.53
CA ALA A 568 -13.44 32.17 15.68
C ALA A 568 -12.57 32.97 14.70
N ALA A 569 -12.81 32.78 13.40
CA ALA A 569 -12.03 33.44 12.35
C ALA A 569 -11.94 34.95 12.66
N PRO A 570 -10.73 35.53 12.77
CA PRO A 570 -10.59 36.91 13.21
C PRO A 570 -11.29 37.83 12.21
N SER A 571 -12.35 38.49 12.67
CA SER A 571 -13.05 39.52 11.89
C SER A 571 -12.02 40.51 11.34
N PRO A 572 -12.09 40.87 10.04
CA PRO A 572 -11.12 41.79 9.45
C PRO A 572 -11.12 43.11 10.25
N PRO A 573 -9.95 43.66 10.58
CA PRO A 573 -9.88 44.79 11.50
C PRO A 573 -10.60 46.01 10.92
N THR A 574 -11.63 46.46 11.62
CA THR A 574 -12.28 47.75 11.38
C THR A 574 -11.27 48.86 11.67
N GLY A 575 -10.68 49.43 10.63
CA GLY A 575 -9.75 50.55 10.75
C GLY A 575 -10.47 51.82 11.16
N ASP A 576 -10.04 52.43 12.26
CA ASP A 576 -10.64 53.67 12.76
C ASP A 576 -10.14 54.91 12.01
N SER A 577 -11.07 55.53 11.28
CA SER A 577 -11.38 56.96 11.39
C SER A 577 -10.27 58.02 11.16
N GLU A 578 -10.27 58.64 9.98
CA GLU A 578 -10.02 60.10 9.85
C GLU A 578 -11.09 60.81 8.98
N ALA A 579 -11.65 61.89 9.55
CA ALA A 579 -12.32 63.05 8.91
C ALA A 579 -13.42 62.89 7.81
N THR A 580 -14.69 62.90 8.27
CA THR A 580 -15.83 63.80 7.89
C THR A 580 -15.74 64.78 6.69
N PRO A 581 -16.88 65.26 6.10
CA PRO A 581 -18.31 64.89 6.31
C PRO A 581 -19.19 64.74 5.02
N ALA A 582 -20.41 64.19 5.18
CA ALA A 582 -21.56 64.35 4.26
C ALA A 582 -22.46 65.55 4.72
N PRO A 583 -23.50 66.06 4.01
CA PRO A 583 -24.62 65.32 3.35
C PRO A 583 -25.12 66.05 2.04
N PRO A 584 -26.39 65.99 1.53
CA PRO A 584 -27.56 65.15 1.88
C PRO A 584 -28.39 64.52 0.71
N THR A 585 -29.15 63.46 1.06
CA THR A 585 -30.51 63.05 0.59
C THR A 585 -30.95 63.12 -0.89
N GLY A 586 -31.53 62.02 -1.41
CA GLY A 586 -32.40 62.04 -2.59
C GLY A 586 -32.91 60.67 -3.08
N ASP A 587 -34.06 60.21 -2.55
CA ASP A 587 -34.95 59.18 -3.14
C ASP A 587 -36.07 59.85 -3.96
N PRO A 588 -36.86 59.15 -4.80
CA PRO A 588 -36.59 57.95 -5.64
C PRO A 588 -37.05 58.18 -7.11
N GLU A 589 -37.10 57.13 -7.97
CA GLU A 589 -38.30 56.73 -8.78
C GLU A 589 -38.01 55.80 -10.00
N ALA A 590 -39.08 55.10 -10.42
CA ALA A 590 -39.44 54.63 -11.78
C ALA A 590 -38.57 53.62 -12.59
N THR A 591 -39.17 52.45 -12.80
CA THR A 591 -39.06 51.59 -14.02
C THR A 591 -39.80 52.26 -15.22
N PRO A 592 -39.67 51.83 -16.51
CA PRO A 592 -39.62 50.44 -17.00
C PRO A 592 -38.71 50.16 -18.25
N ALA A 593 -38.89 48.97 -18.85
CA ALA A 593 -38.24 48.44 -20.08
C ALA A 593 -39.32 48.10 -21.15
N PRO A 594 -39.03 47.49 -22.33
CA PRO A 594 -37.75 47.20 -23.02
C PRO A 594 -37.58 48.07 -24.30
N PRO A 595 -37.78 47.70 -25.61
CA PRO A 595 -38.07 46.42 -26.31
C PRO A 595 -37.11 46.02 -27.48
N THR A 596 -37.17 44.72 -27.85
CA THR A 596 -37.01 44.08 -29.19
C THR A 596 -36.01 44.56 -30.27
N GLY A 597 -35.32 43.60 -30.92
CA GLY A 597 -34.70 43.80 -32.25
C GLY A 597 -33.91 42.60 -32.79
N ASP A 598 -34.56 41.66 -33.49
CA ASP A 598 -33.91 40.54 -34.19
C ASP A 598 -33.38 40.91 -35.59
N SER A 599 -32.33 40.25 -36.07
CA SER A 599 -32.20 39.83 -37.50
C SER A 599 -30.98 38.93 -37.75
N GLU A 600 -31.09 38.04 -38.74
CA GLU A 600 -30.07 37.08 -39.18
C GLU A 600 -29.18 37.66 -40.30
N ALA A 601 -27.96 37.14 -40.47
CA ALA A 601 -27.42 36.66 -41.77
C ALA A 601 -25.94 36.25 -41.70
N THR A 602 -25.57 35.18 -42.43
CA THR A 602 -24.20 34.90 -42.91
C THR A 602 -24.27 34.81 -44.44
N PRO A 603 -23.24 35.24 -45.20
CA PRO A 603 -22.23 34.27 -45.67
C PRO A 603 -20.80 34.84 -45.85
N ALA A 604 -19.88 33.98 -46.31
CA ALA A 604 -18.51 34.28 -46.77
C ALA A 604 -18.26 33.54 -48.11
N PRO A 605 -17.05 33.48 -48.74
CA PRO A 605 -15.81 34.26 -48.64
C PRO A 605 -15.36 34.86 -50.01
N PRO A 606 -14.11 35.38 -50.16
CA PRO A 606 -13.10 34.73 -51.04
C PRO A 606 -11.65 34.78 -50.47
N MET A 607 -10.82 33.72 -50.52
CA MET A 607 -9.93 33.19 -51.59
C MET A 607 -8.58 33.92 -51.83
N GLY A 608 -7.50 33.14 -52.07
CA GLY A 608 -6.11 33.54 -52.33
C GLY A 608 -5.13 32.99 -51.26
N ASP A 609 -4.40 31.87 -51.39
CA ASP A 609 -3.43 31.39 -52.42
C ASP A 609 -2.06 32.11 -52.35
N LEU A 610 -0.87 31.46 -52.45
CA LEU A 610 -0.50 30.06 -52.75
C LEU A 610 0.92 29.69 -52.23
N GLU A 611 1.10 28.42 -51.85
CA GLU A 611 2.29 27.52 -52.00
C GLU A 611 3.76 27.79 -51.56
N ALA A 612 4.42 26.62 -51.32
CA ALA A 612 5.83 26.25 -51.54
C ALA A 612 6.94 26.55 -50.51
N ALA A 613 7.71 25.50 -50.22
CA ALA A 613 9.04 25.52 -49.59
C ALA A 613 10.13 25.16 -50.62
N PRO A 614 11.40 25.49 -50.37
CA PRO A 614 12.40 24.41 -50.29
C PRO A 614 13.52 24.64 -49.24
N SER A 615 14.41 23.65 -49.11
CA SER A 615 15.69 23.66 -48.36
C SER A 615 16.85 23.27 -49.31
N PRO A 616 18.12 23.17 -48.88
CA PRO A 616 18.92 23.92 -47.89
C PRO A 616 20.13 24.62 -48.58
N PRO A 617 21.23 24.99 -47.87
CA PRO A 617 22.52 24.33 -48.20
C PRO A 617 23.55 24.17 -47.04
N THR A 618 24.52 23.24 -47.26
CA THR A 618 25.94 23.09 -46.80
C THR A 618 26.53 23.98 -45.68
N GLY A 619 27.47 23.52 -44.83
CA GLY A 619 28.32 22.30 -44.76
C GLY A 619 29.05 22.25 -43.39
N ASP A 620 30.08 21.43 -43.08
CA ASP A 620 30.86 20.43 -43.84
C ASP A 620 31.32 19.25 -42.94
N SER A 621 32.09 18.31 -43.51
CA SER A 621 32.32 16.93 -43.06
C SER A 621 33.63 16.63 -42.28
N GLU A 622 33.58 15.56 -41.45
CA GLU A 622 34.70 14.61 -41.15
C GLU A 622 35.92 15.13 -40.34
N ALA A 623 36.79 14.30 -39.70
CA ALA A 623 36.94 12.83 -39.64
C ALA A 623 37.54 12.34 -38.29
N THR A 624 37.63 11.01 -38.08
CA THR A 624 38.42 10.30 -37.03
C THR A 624 38.43 8.77 -37.33
N PRO A 625 39.27 7.89 -36.74
CA PRO A 625 40.52 8.09 -35.97
C PRO A 625 41.68 7.09 -36.34
N ALA A 626 42.68 6.95 -35.44
CA ALA A 626 43.58 5.78 -35.24
C ALA A 626 44.88 5.65 -36.10
N PRO A 627 45.84 4.74 -35.76
CA PRO A 627 46.64 4.74 -34.52
C PRO A 627 48.16 4.50 -34.79
N PRO A 628 48.99 4.30 -33.75
CA PRO A 628 49.93 3.16 -33.83
C PRO A 628 50.16 2.34 -32.54
N THR A 629 50.32 1.04 -32.78
CA THR A 629 50.82 -0.12 -32.00
C THR A 629 51.88 0.07 -30.88
N GLY A 630 51.84 -0.78 -29.85
CA GLY A 630 52.97 -1.09 -28.96
C GLY A 630 52.67 -2.10 -27.84
N ASP A 631 53.16 -3.34 -27.99
CA ASP A 631 53.15 -4.50 -27.05
C ASP A 631 54.56 -5.18 -27.13
N PRO A 632 55.00 -6.14 -26.26
CA PRO A 632 54.27 -6.92 -25.24
C PRO A 632 55.01 -7.11 -23.86
N GLU A 633 54.60 -8.15 -23.10
CA GLU A 633 55.31 -8.90 -22.03
C GLU A 633 55.39 -8.30 -20.61
N ALA A 634 55.27 -9.06 -19.50
CA ALA A 634 54.99 -10.50 -19.30
C ALA A 634 54.38 -10.79 -17.90
N THR A 635 54.06 -12.05 -17.58
CA THR A 635 53.64 -12.53 -16.23
C THR A 635 54.41 -13.81 -15.88
N PRO A 636 54.77 -14.07 -14.60
CA PRO A 636 53.99 -15.05 -13.83
C PRO A 636 53.97 -14.90 -12.27
N ALA A 637 52.91 -15.45 -11.66
CA ALA A 637 52.77 -16.22 -10.40
C ALA A 637 53.56 -15.91 -9.06
N PRO A 638 52.97 -16.20 -7.87
CA PRO A 638 53.46 -15.79 -6.53
C PRO A 638 54.32 -16.86 -5.79
N PRO A 639 54.82 -16.61 -4.54
CA PRO A 639 54.08 -17.09 -3.35
C PRO A 639 54.32 -16.35 -1.98
N THR A 640 53.49 -16.70 -0.97
CA THR A 640 53.73 -16.73 0.51
C THR A 640 54.10 -15.47 1.35
N GLY A 641 53.55 -15.39 2.57
CA GLY A 641 54.09 -14.60 3.69
C GLY A 641 53.06 -14.19 4.78
N ASP A 642 53.14 -14.77 5.98
CA ASP A 642 52.27 -14.47 7.13
C ASP A 642 52.82 -13.36 8.06
N SER A 643 51.94 -12.68 8.83
CA SER A 643 52.23 -12.15 10.19
C SER A 643 50.98 -11.57 10.87
N GLU A 644 50.98 -11.51 12.21
CA GLU A 644 49.82 -11.18 13.06
C GLU A 644 49.90 -9.80 13.76
N ALA A 645 48.76 -9.40 14.34
CA ALA A 645 48.61 -8.71 15.63
C ALA A 645 48.75 -7.17 15.80
N THR A 646 47.62 -6.48 15.61
CA THR A 646 47.07 -5.42 16.53
C THR A 646 47.81 -4.06 16.65
N PRO A 647 47.26 -3.02 17.34
CA PRO A 647 46.16 -2.21 16.80
C PRO A 647 46.38 -0.67 16.91
N ALA A 648 45.63 0.13 16.15
CA ALA A 648 45.64 1.61 16.21
C ALA A 648 44.24 2.23 15.98
N PRO A 649 43.94 3.44 16.53
CA PRO A 649 42.61 4.08 16.51
C PRO A 649 42.28 4.79 15.18
N PRO A 650 41.01 5.21 14.95
CA PRO A 650 40.50 5.51 13.61
C PRO A 650 40.70 6.96 13.14
N PRO A 651 40.72 7.19 11.80
CA PRO A 651 40.39 8.48 11.23
C PRO A 651 38.86 8.70 11.19
N SER A 652 38.51 9.99 11.26
CA SER A 652 37.16 10.56 11.30
C SER A 652 36.34 10.41 10.01
N ASP A 653 35.02 10.57 10.17
CA ASP A 653 34.10 11.21 9.23
C ASP A 653 34.08 10.71 7.77
N ALA A 654 33.41 9.58 7.58
CA ALA A 654 32.71 9.30 6.33
C ALA A 654 31.22 9.67 6.49
N GLU A 655 30.74 10.67 5.74
CA GLU A 655 29.31 10.96 5.64
C GLU A 655 28.56 9.75 5.06
N VAL A 656 27.89 8.99 5.93
CA VAL A 656 26.93 7.96 5.49
C VAL A 656 25.70 8.70 4.97
N ALA A 657 25.64 8.89 3.66
CA ALA A 657 24.52 9.54 2.97
C ALA A 657 23.19 8.93 3.41
N GLN A 658 22.39 9.72 4.14
CA GLN A 658 21.14 9.26 4.72
C GLN A 658 20.12 8.99 3.62
N MET A 659 19.75 7.72 3.43
CA MET A 659 18.50 7.38 2.74
C MET A 659 17.36 7.69 3.71
N PRO A 660 16.39 8.56 3.35
CA PRO A 660 15.19 8.75 4.15
C PRO A 660 14.38 7.46 4.09
N ILE A 661 14.29 6.77 5.23
CA ILE A 661 13.50 5.55 5.35
C ILE A 661 12.02 5.92 5.29
N VAL A 662 11.23 5.10 4.60
CA VAL A 662 9.81 5.37 4.36
C VAL A 662 9.04 5.08 5.63
N ILE A 663 8.67 6.14 6.36
CA ILE A 663 7.64 6.04 7.41
C ILE A 663 6.31 5.74 6.70
N GLY A 664 5.74 4.57 6.98
CA GLY A 664 4.40 4.21 6.53
C GLY A 664 3.35 4.97 7.33
N PHE A 665 2.38 5.56 6.61
CA PHE A 665 1.12 6.11 7.09
C PHE A 665 0.06 5.85 6.01
#